data_AF-L7C9M7-F1
#
_entry.id   AF-L7C9M7-F1
#
_cell.length_a   1.000
_cell.length_b   1.000
_cell.length_c   1.000
_cell.angle_alpha   90.00
_cell.angle_beta   90.00
_cell.angle_gamma   90.00
#
_symmetry.space_group_name_H-M   'P 1'
#
loop_
_entity.id
_entity.type
_entity.pdbx_description
1 polymer ?
#
loop_
_entity_poly.entity_id
_entity_poly.type
_entity_poly.pdbx_seq_one_letter_code
_entity_poly.pdbx_strand_id
1 'polypeptide(L)'
;MLARIKTVQPKATEMPSSLSAISFRAAVMLACLSTHAVGLADHHDVYLLAGQSNMDGRGQVSDLSEEQKQSTGDAIIFYRSVPRESDGWQTLAPGFSVPPKYKGGLPSPTFGPEIGFARSMSNANPNQKLALIKGSKGGTSLRADWKPGVKGDPKSQGPRYRDFIETIRMATKQLSDRGDQFTIRGLLWHQGESDSKSSTELYRRRLEELIVRIREDVGVPDLPVVVGEVFDNGKRDNVRTAIQAVAAASSTVGLVSSEGTTTWDPGTHFDARSQLLLGKRYAVAMSELPVPTPAPVPVSSNSVHHQTDRPNVLFITVDDLNDWVGCLGGNPDAQTPYLDRFAQQSVLFNNAHCQVALCYASRASFMTGMYASKTGIYNNSSKSAHDAYHRAKQMPVWFGESGYRTMCMGKIYHNDHGKKAYWDEIGPKTLRWGPEPPNGRQFTKRFGKDAQDSLAWAALDIEKGGMPDEQIAAWGIEKLDQEYDQPFFLSLGFYKPHTPMTAPKRYFEQFDRDSLTLPNVLENDLDDVPEIGRRWVLDRSKLIAEEAVKQYSPTYRRELVHAYHACVALIDDCIGQVLRKLDNSPYANNTIVVLCSDHGWHLGEKNHWRKWMPWEESTRSLLIVRTPDAAGSGQVCQRTVGLIDIYPTLAELCELSPPDGLQGLSFRKLLDNPDGPWDRPALTSTKAGNHTVRSDRWRYIRYIDGSEELYDHDVDPNEWHNLANDPSMNSIKKQHAEWIDRLTESN
;
A
#
# COMPACT_ATOMS: atom_id res chain seq x y z
N MET A 1 -57.62 -47.97 9.73
CA MET A 1 -56.37 -48.70 10.00
C MET A 1 -55.47 -47.73 10.77
N LEU A 2 -55.22 -48.04 12.06
CA LEU A 2 -54.12 -47.65 12.99
C LEU A 2 -53.33 -46.35 12.73
N ALA A 3 -52.96 -45.49 13.68
CA ALA A 3 -53.15 -45.37 15.13
C ALA A 3 -52.75 -43.92 15.55
N ARG A 4 -53.27 -43.49 16.70
CA ARG A 4 -53.09 -42.18 17.37
C ARG A 4 -51.69 -42.01 17.97
N ILE A 5 -51.31 -40.76 18.29
CA ILE A 5 -51.08 -40.28 19.68
C ILE A 5 -51.07 -38.74 19.71
N LYS A 6 -51.59 -38.21 20.82
CA LYS A 6 -51.90 -36.81 21.16
C LYS A 6 -50.68 -36.07 21.73
N THR A 7 -50.71 -34.74 21.68
CA THR A 7 -50.01 -33.87 22.65
C THR A 7 -50.97 -32.83 23.23
N VAL A 8 -50.82 -32.62 24.54
CA VAL A 8 -51.66 -31.82 25.44
C VAL A 8 -50.83 -30.63 25.93
N GLN A 9 -51.43 -29.43 25.95
CA GLN A 9 -50.89 -28.23 26.60
C GLN A 9 -50.99 -28.32 28.14
N PRO A 10 -50.22 -27.50 28.87
CA PRO A 10 -50.85 -26.75 29.95
C PRO A 10 -50.50 -25.25 30.03
N LYS A 11 -51.44 -24.54 30.65
CA LYS A 11 -51.51 -23.12 30.98
C LYS A 11 -50.56 -22.70 32.12
N ALA A 12 -50.23 -21.42 32.12
CA ALA A 12 -49.62 -20.65 33.19
C ALA A 12 -50.62 -20.20 34.28
N THR A 13 -50.12 -20.02 35.52
CA THR A 13 -50.61 -19.23 36.68
C THR A 13 -49.54 -19.42 37.79
N GLU A 14 -49.13 -18.52 38.68
CA GLU A 14 -49.33 -17.08 38.93
C GLU A 14 -48.34 -16.62 40.04
N MET A 15 -48.21 -15.29 40.25
CA MET A 15 -47.74 -14.54 41.46
C MET A 15 -46.27 -14.04 41.54
N PRO A 16 -45.94 -13.01 42.37
CA PRO A 16 -46.45 -11.63 42.33
C PRO A 16 -45.33 -10.56 42.58
N SER A 17 -45.75 -9.30 42.47
CA SER A 17 -45.14 -8.01 42.83
C SER A 17 -44.17 -7.91 44.03
N SER A 18 -43.07 -7.16 43.90
CA SER A 18 -43.01 -5.73 44.29
C SER A 18 -41.56 -5.17 44.35
N LEU A 19 -41.40 -3.99 43.76
CA LEU A 19 -40.49 -2.88 44.13
C LEU A 19 -38.98 -3.17 44.30
N SER A 20 -38.19 -2.80 43.29
CA SER A 20 -37.50 -1.48 43.30
C SER A 20 -36.58 -1.35 42.09
N ALA A 21 -36.72 -0.21 41.43
CA ALA A 21 -35.85 0.24 40.36
C ALA A 21 -34.47 0.56 40.96
N ILE A 22 -33.47 -0.29 40.69
CA ILE A 22 -32.02 0.03 40.70
C ILE A 22 -31.17 -1.01 39.93
N SER A 23 -31.68 -2.19 39.55
CA SER A 23 -30.82 -3.25 38.97
C SER A 23 -31.02 -3.63 37.50
N PHE A 24 -31.82 -2.88 36.70
CA PHE A 24 -31.94 -3.20 35.27
C PHE A 24 -30.71 -2.78 34.43
N ARG A 25 -29.84 -1.91 34.98
CA ARG A 25 -28.53 -1.58 34.39
C ARG A 25 -27.40 -2.56 34.74
N ALA A 26 -27.63 -3.52 35.64
CA ALA A 26 -26.62 -4.53 36.02
C ALA A 26 -26.86 -5.92 35.42
N ALA A 27 -28.11 -6.29 35.10
CA ALA A 27 -28.42 -7.62 34.56
C ALA A 27 -28.28 -7.73 33.02
N VAL A 28 -28.44 -6.63 32.27
CA VAL A 28 -28.12 -6.61 30.82
C VAL A 28 -26.59 -6.53 30.58
N MET A 29 -25.81 -6.14 31.59
CA MET A 29 -24.34 -6.23 31.55
C MET A 29 -23.78 -7.62 31.89
N LEU A 30 -24.57 -8.56 32.43
CA LEU A 30 -24.04 -9.88 32.87
C LEU A 30 -24.50 -11.08 32.02
N ALA A 31 -25.33 -10.90 31.00
CA ALA A 31 -25.70 -11.95 30.03
C ALA A 31 -25.04 -11.78 28.64
N CYS A 32 -24.21 -10.74 28.45
CA CYS A 32 -23.33 -10.57 27.28
C CYS A 32 -21.84 -10.74 27.63
N LEU A 33 -21.54 -11.40 28.76
CA LEU A 33 -20.20 -11.81 29.16
C LEU A 33 -20.11 -13.34 29.25
N SER A 34 -20.53 -14.04 28.20
CA SER A 34 -19.95 -15.34 27.86
C SER A 34 -18.74 -15.08 26.96
N THR A 35 -17.63 -14.75 27.62
CA THR A 35 -16.24 -14.86 27.17
C THR A 35 -16.04 -15.33 25.73
N HIS A 36 -16.08 -14.40 24.76
CA HIS A 36 -14.98 -14.38 23.82
C HIS A 36 -13.83 -13.79 24.62
N ALA A 37 -13.05 -14.66 25.25
CA ALA A 37 -11.67 -14.30 25.53
C ALA A 37 -11.11 -13.91 24.16
N VAL A 38 -11.02 -12.61 23.90
CA VAL A 38 -10.06 -12.08 22.95
C VAL A 38 -8.74 -12.57 23.53
N GLY A 39 -8.28 -13.74 23.04
CA GLY A 39 -6.95 -14.22 23.35
C GLY A 39 -6.01 -13.09 23.01
N LEU A 40 -5.10 -12.76 23.92
CA LEU A 40 -3.96 -11.91 23.60
C LEU A 40 -3.40 -12.39 22.26
N ALA A 41 -3.25 -11.48 21.30
CA ALA A 41 -2.61 -11.79 20.02
C ALA A 41 -1.31 -12.55 20.29
N ASP A 42 -1.18 -13.74 19.72
CA ASP A 42 -0.01 -14.58 19.97
C ASP A 42 1.19 -14.01 19.23
N HIS A 43 2.30 -13.83 19.94
CA HIS A 43 3.57 -13.46 19.32
C HIS A 43 4.36 -14.72 18.98
N HIS A 44 4.57 -14.98 17.69
CA HIS A 44 5.33 -16.10 17.20
C HIS A 44 6.78 -15.72 16.86
N ASP A 45 7.73 -16.48 17.39
CA ASP A 45 9.10 -16.44 16.93
C ASP A 45 9.27 -17.38 15.74
N VAL A 46 9.50 -16.78 14.58
CA VAL A 46 9.52 -17.43 13.27
C VAL A 46 10.96 -17.81 12.90
N TYR A 47 11.18 -19.09 12.62
CA TYR A 47 12.45 -19.60 12.10
C TYR A 47 12.28 -20.17 10.69
N LEU A 48 13.21 -19.80 9.83
CA LEU A 48 13.23 -20.17 8.42
C LEU A 48 14.09 -21.42 8.25
N LEU A 49 13.58 -22.45 7.59
CA LEU A 49 14.30 -23.70 7.34
C LEU A 49 14.47 -23.87 5.84
N ALA A 50 15.68 -23.61 5.34
CA ALA A 50 16.03 -23.67 3.93
C ALA A 50 17.07 -24.74 3.65
N GLY A 51 17.00 -25.40 2.49
CA GLY A 51 18.08 -26.27 2.07
C GLY A 51 17.69 -27.42 1.17
N GLN A 52 18.65 -28.32 0.99
CA GLN A 52 18.53 -29.43 0.05
C GLN A 52 18.07 -30.70 0.77
N SER A 53 18.61 -31.86 0.41
CA SER A 53 18.14 -33.15 0.92
C SER A 53 18.38 -33.38 2.41
N ASN A 54 19.36 -32.72 3.04
CA ASN A 54 19.58 -32.84 4.48
C ASN A 54 18.62 -31.96 5.30
N MET A 55 18.25 -30.77 4.82
CA MET A 55 17.18 -29.96 5.44
C MET A 55 15.80 -30.59 5.19
N ASP A 56 15.59 -31.10 3.97
CA ASP A 56 14.39 -31.86 3.65
C ASP A 56 14.27 -33.07 4.57
N GLY A 57 15.34 -33.85 4.71
CA GLY A 57 15.46 -34.88 5.74
C GLY A 57 15.13 -36.28 5.25
N ARG A 58 15.86 -37.27 5.76
CA ARG A 58 15.70 -38.71 5.43
C ARG A 58 15.57 -39.59 6.68
N GLY A 59 15.44 -38.98 7.86
CA GLY A 59 15.17 -39.72 9.08
C GLY A 59 13.80 -40.38 8.98
N GLN A 60 13.72 -41.70 9.21
CA GLN A 60 12.45 -42.41 9.11
C GLN A 60 11.62 -42.19 10.38
N VAL A 61 10.33 -41.85 10.21
CA VAL A 61 9.40 -41.71 11.34
C VAL A 61 9.19 -43.04 12.07
N SER A 62 9.37 -44.18 11.38
CA SER A 62 9.33 -45.52 11.98
C SER A 62 10.38 -45.75 13.05
N ASP A 63 11.50 -45.03 12.98
CA ASP A 63 12.65 -45.20 13.87
C ASP A 63 12.54 -44.31 15.12
N LEU A 64 11.47 -43.52 15.22
CA LEU A 64 11.16 -42.69 16.38
C LEU A 64 10.43 -43.51 17.45
N SER A 65 10.70 -43.21 18.72
CA SER A 65 9.84 -43.66 19.83
C SER A 65 8.45 -43.00 19.76
N GLU A 66 7.46 -43.56 20.46
CA GLU A 66 6.10 -43.00 20.47
C GLU A 66 6.06 -41.56 20.99
N GLU A 67 6.84 -41.24 22.02
CA GLU A 67 7.02 -39.86 22.51
C GLU A 67 7.59 -38.96 21.40
N GLN A 68 8.57 -39.47 20.65
CA GLN A 68 9.19 -38.71 19.57
C GLN A 68 8.29 -38.52 18.34
N LYS A 69 7.19 -39.27 18.21
CA LYS A 69 6.20 -39.09 17.14
C LYS A 69 5.14 -38.04 17.47
N GLN A 70 4.98 -37.68 18.75
CA GLN A 70 4.01 -36.68 19.18
C GLN A 70 4.38 -35.27 18.73
N SER A 71 3.37 -34.40 18.68
CA SER A 71 3.52 -32.99 18.35
C SER A 71 4.50 -32.29 19.29
N THR A 72 5.21 -31.29 18.77
CA THR A 72 6.23 -30.56 19.53
C THR A 72 5.59 -29.37 20.26
N GLY A 73 4.82 -29.66 21.31
CA GLY A 73 4.11 -28.63 22.10
C GLY A 73 3.21 -27.74 21.22
N ASP A 74 3.26 -26.43 21.45
CA ASP A 74 2.50 -25.40 20.71
C ASP A 74 3.20 -24.93 19.42
N ALA A 75 4.28 -25.59 19.00
CA ALA A 75 5.00 -25.21 17.78
C ALA A 75 4.16 -25.48 16.53
N ILE A 76 4.14 -24.52 15.60
CA ILE A 76 3.46 -24.62 14.31
C ILE A 76 4.45 -24.61 13.16
N ILE A 77 4.07 -25.18 12.02
CA ILE A 77 4.87 -25.24 10.81
C ILE A 77 4.04 -24.89 9.58
N PHE A 78 4.66 -24.12 8.69
CA PHE A 78 4.17 -23.84 7.35
C PHE A 78 5.10 -24.51 6.34
N TYR A 79 4.55 -25.45 5.57
CA TYR A 79 5.28 -26.18 4.53
C TYR A 79 4.50 -26.12 3.21
N ARG A 80 5.21 -25.85 2.11
CA ARG A 80 4.64 -25.75 0.76
C ARG A 80 5.40 -26.63 -0.22
N SER A 81 4.74 -27.67 -0.74
CA SER A 81 5.32 -28.58 -1.73
C SER A 81 4.84 -28.24 -3.14
N VAL A 82 5.51 -27.29 -3.81
CA VAL A 82 5.20 -26.86 -5.19
C VAL A 82 5.16 -28.05 -6.17
N PRO A 83 4.13 -28.17 -7.04
CA PRO A 83 3.10 -27.16 -7.36
C PRO A 83 1.84 -27.18 -6.47
N ARG A 84 1.79 -28.00 -5.41
CA ARG A 84 0.61 -28.04 -4.53
C ARG A 84 0.56 -26.79 -3.65
N GLU A 85 -0.64 -26.29 -3.41
CA GLU A 85 -0.90 -25.24 -2.41
C GLU A 85 -0.61 -25.79 -1.01
N SER A 86 -0.30 -24.90 -0.07
CA SER A 86 -0.09 -25.26 1.34
C SER A 86 -1.45 -25.38 2.02
N ASP A 87 -1.63 -26.37 2.92
CA ASP A 87 -2.82 -26.46 3.77
C ASP A 87 -2.83 -25.39 4.90
N GLY A 88 -1.89 -24.44 4.87
CA GLY A 88 -1.71 -23.41 5.89
C GLY A 88 -0.80 -23.84 7.04
N TRP A 89 -0.90 -23.12 8.16
CA TRP A 89 -0.19 -23.44 9.40
C TRP A 89 -0.74 -24.71 10.05
N GLN A 90 0.14 -25.68 10.33
CA GLN A 90 -0.20 -26.95 10.99
C GLN A 90 0.58 -27.10 12.29
N THR A 91 0.08 -27.90 13.23
CA THR A 91 0.86 -28.31 14.40
C THR A 91 2.09 -29.09 13.98
N LEU A 92 3.26 -28.78 14.56
CA LEU A 92 4.50 -29.42 14.20
C LEU A 92 4.55 -30.87 14.72
N ALA A 93 4.68 -31.81 13.78
CA ALA A 93 4.94 -33.23 14.02
C ALA A 93 5.87 -33.77 12.91
N PRO A 94 6.52 -34.94 13.10
CA PRO A 94 7.35 -35.54 12.05
C PRO A 94 6.56 -35.80 10.76
N GLY A 95 7.17 -35.57 9.59
CA GLY A 95 6.57 -35.88 8.29
C GLY A 95 6.53 -34.74 7.27
N PHE A 96 7.00 -33.53 7.61
CA PHE A 96 7.04 -32.38 6.68
C PHE A 96 8.29 -32.40 5.79
N SER A 97 8.47 -33.51 5.07
CA SER A 97 9.61 -33.78 4.18
C SER A 97 9.13 -34.58 2.97
N VAL A 98 9.55 -34.25 1.75
CA VAL A 98 9.04 -34.96 0.56
C VAL A 98 10.21 -35.55 -0.23
N PRO A 99 10.62 -36.80 0.08
CA PRO A 99 11.72 -37.43 -0.63
C PRO A 99 11.37 -37.61 -2.12
N PRO A 100 12.33 -37.54 -3.05
CA PRO A 100 12.07 -37.52 -4.50
C PRO A 100 11.19 -38.65 -5.06
N LYS A 101 11.15 -39.81 -4.39
CA LYS A 101 10.36 -40.98 -4.80
C LYS A 101 8.98 -41.06 -4.12
N TYR A 102 8.70 -40.19 -3.16
CA TYR A 102 7.43 -40.17 -2.44
C TYR A 102 6.36 -39.45 -3.24
N LYS A 103 5.21 -40.10 -3.42
CA LYS A 103 4.07 -39.57 -4.18
C LYS A 103 2.82 -39.34 -3.32
N GLY A 104 2.87 -39.62 -2.02
CA GLY A 104 1.75 -39.51 -1.08
C GLY A 104 1.45 -38.06 -0.63
N GLY A 105 0.56 -37.93 0.35
CA GLY A 105 0.25 -36.67 1.05
C GLY A 105 1.16 -36.43 2.25
N LEU A 106 0.95 -35.33 2.98
CA LEU A 106 1.58 -35.15 4.29
C LEU A 106 0.67 -35.72 5.39
N PRO A 107 1.21 -36.20 6.52
CA PRO A 107 2.64 -36.36 6.82
C PRO A 107 3.30 -37.49 6.02
N SER A 108 4.55 -37.29 5.62
CA SER A 108 5.35 -38.29 4.92
C SER A 108 6.08 -39.23 5.90
N PRO A 109 6.69 -40.34 5.42
CA PRO A 109 7.43 -41.26 6.27
C PRO A 109 8.79 -40.72 6.74
N THR A 110 9.19 -39.52 6.33
CA THR A 110 10.49 -38.93 6.68
C THR A 110 10.37 -37.56 7.31
N PHE A 111 11.36 -37.17 8.09
CA PHE A 111 11.47 -35.84 8.70
C PHE A 111 12.91 -35.31 8.64
N GLY A 112 13.07 -34.00 8.82
CA GLY A 112 14.36 -33.31 8.88
C GLY A 112 14.72 -32.78 10.28
N PRO A 113 15.63 -31.80 10.38
CA PRO A 113 16.09 -31.30 11.67
C PRO A 113 15.02 -30.48 12.42
N GLU A 114 13.89 -30.13 11.79
CA GLU A 114 12.83 -29.31 12.39
C GLU A 114 12.32 -29.85 13.73
N ILE A 115 12.26 -31.17 13.89
CA ILE A 115 11.72 -31.80 15.11
C ILE A 115 12.70 -31.66 16.27
N GLY A 116 13.99 -31.94 16.04
CA GLY A 116 15.02 -31.78 17.06
C GLY A 116 15.22 -30.31 17.45
N PHE A 117 15.13 -29.42 16.45
CA PHE A 117 15.24 -27.98 16.63
C PHE A 117 14.09 -27.44 17.50
N ALA A 118 12.84 -27.68 17.10
CA ALA A 118 11.69 -27.17 17.82
C ALA A 118 11.62 -27.71 19.26
N ARG A 119 11.89 -29.00 19.46
CA ARG A 119 11.91 -29.58 20.83
C ARG A 119 12.94 -28.89 21.71
N SER A 120 14.12 -28.64 21.18
CA SER A 120 15.19 -28.00 21.94
C SER A 120 14.86 -26.54 22.24
N MET A 121 14.30 -25.81 21.28
CA MET A 121 13.85 -24.42 21.47
C MET A 121 12.69 -24.32 22.48
N SER A 122 11.65 -25.15 22.33
CA SER A 122 10.50 -25.16 23.25
C SER A 122 10.88 -25.61 24.66
N ASN A 123 11.82 -26.56 24.81
CA ASN A 123 12.30 -26.95 26.13
C ASN A 123 13.13 -25.85 26.80
N ALA A 124 13.93 -25.11 26.01
CA ALA A 124 14.71 -23.99 26.52
C ALA A 124 13.83 -22.80 26.91
N ASN A 125 12.72 -22.59 26.20
CA ASN A 125 11.79 -21.49 26.47
C ASN A 125 10.32 -21.89 26.28
N PRO A 126 9.70 -22.54 27.29
CA PRO A 126 8.34 -23.09 27.17
C PRO A 126 7.23 -22.07 26.90
N ASN A 127 7.47 -20.79 27.21
CA ASN A 127 6.49 -19.71 27.03
C ASN A 127 6.55 -19.07 25.63
N GLN A 128 7.53 -19.44 24.81
CA GLN A 128 7.75 -18.88 23.48
C GLN A 128 6.96 -19.67 22.44
N LYS A 129 6.08 -18.99 21.71
CA LYS A 129 5.33 -19.62 20.61
C LYS A 129 6.22 -19.72 19.37
N LEU A 130 6.52 -20.94 18.96
CA LEU A 130 7.45 -21.22 17.86
C LEU A 130 6.69 -21.41 16.55
N ALA A 131 7.14 -20.76 15.49
CA ALA A 131 6.63 -20.96 14.14
C ALA A 131 7.78 -21.29 13.17
N LEU A 132 7.63 -22.36 12.40
CA LEU A 132 8.64 -22.79 11.41
C LEU A 132 8.13 -22.59 9.99
N ILE A 133 8.89 -21.93 9.13
CA ILE A 133 8.61 -21.86 7.70
C ILE A 133 9.65 -22.71 6.97
N LYS A 134 9.23 -23.88 6.49
CA LYS A 134 10.15 -24.85 5.87
C LYS A 134 10.02 -24.84 4.35
N GLY A 135 11.10 -24.49 3.68
CA GLY A 135 11.30 -24.66 2.25
C GLY A 135 12.51 -25.53 1.99
N SER A 136 12.29 -26.77 1.59
CA SER A 136 13.39 -27.71 1.37
C SER A 136 13.08 -28.65 0.22
N LYS A 137 14.11 -29.03 -0.53
CA LYS A 137 13.93 -30.04 -1.58
C LYS A 137 15.22 -30.78 -1.90
N GLY A 138 15.18 -32.11 -1.82
CA GLY A 138 16.30 -32.95 -2.28
C GLY A 138 16.54 -32.85 -3.79
N GLY A 139 17.77 -33.14 -4.22
CA GLY A 139 18.17 -33.12 -5.63
C GLY A 139 18.24 -31.72 -6.26
N THR A 140 18.29 -30.68 -5.43
CA THR A 140 18.42 -29.28 -5.85
C THR A 140 19.81 -28.76 -5.49
N SER A 141 20.32 -27.78 -6.25
CA SER A 141 21.67 -27.23 -6.10
C SER A 141 21.66 -25.77 -5.66
N LEU A 142 22.70 -25.36 -4.92
CA LEU A 142 22.92 -23.95 -4.59
C LEU A 142 23.27 -23.12 -5.83
N ARG A 143 23.95 -23.74 -6.80
CA ARG A 143 24.31 -23.11 -8.07
C ARG A 143 23.13 -22.59 -8.89
N ALA A 144 22.03 -23.35 -8.95
CA ALA A 144 20.96 -23.11 -9.90
C ALA A 144 19.59 -22.97 -9.25
N ASP A 145 19.24 -23.86 -8.32
CA ASP A 145 17.90 -23.94 -7.76
C ASP A 145 17.70 -22.96 -6.62
N TRP A 146 18.68 -22.92 -5.70
CA TRP A 146 18.72 -21.99 -4.57
C TRP A 146 19.52 -20.73 -4.89
N LYS A 147 19.77 -20.46 -6.18
CA LYS A 147 20.46 -19.24 -6.60
C LYS A 147 19.61 -18.02 -6.21
N PRO A 148 20.12 -17.11 -5.37
CA PRO A 148 19.37 -15.95 -4.89
C PRO A 148 18.97 -14.94 -5.98
N GLY A 149 19.68 -14.97 -7.11
CA GLY A 149 19.49 -14.00 -8.19
C GLY A 149 19.99 -12.59 -7.82
N VAL A 150 19.72 -11.64 -8.70
CA VAL A 150 20.01 -10.22 -8.54
C VAL A 150 18.80 -9.53 -7.89
N LYS A 151 19.03 -8.63 -6.94
CA LYS A 151 17.97 -7.81 -6.33
C LYS A 151 17.19 -7.07 -7.43
N GLY A 152 15.86 -7.17 -7.38
CA GLY A 152 14.98 -6.57 -8.39
C GLY A 152 14.77 -7.37 -9.68
N ASP A 153 15.44 -8.53 -9.86
CA ASP A 153 15.21 -9.41 -11.03
C ASP A 153 14.77 -10.83 -10.61
N PRO A 154 13.45 -11.07 -10.43
CA PRO A 154 12.92 -12.39 -10.10
C PRO A 154 13.26 -13.50 -11.12
N LYS A 155 13.54 -13.15 -12.38
CA LYS A 155 13.86 -14.14 -13.43
C LYS A 155 15.28 -14.67 -13.28
N SER A 156 16.18 -13.90 -12.64
CA SER A 156 17.53 -14.34 -12.30
C SER A 156 17.59 -15.31 -11.12
N GLN A 157 16.51 -15.40 -10.32
CA GLN A 157 16.40 -16.30 -9.18
C GLN A 157 16.20 -17.75 -9.61
N GLY A 158 16.88 -18.65 -8.93
CA GLY A 158 16.62 -20.07 -9.01
C GLY A 158 15.19 -20.40 -8.56
N PRO A 159 14.57 -21.44 -9.14
CA PRO A 159 13.17 -21.77 -8.85
C PRO A 159 12.93 -22.07 -7.36
N ARG A 160 13.87 -22.70 -6.65
CA ARG A 160 13.67 -23.03 -5.22
C ARG A 160 13.82 -21.82 -4.31
N TYR A 161 14.76 -20.93 -4.63
CA TYR A 161 14.89 -19.68 -3.90
C TYR A 161 13.60 -18.85 -4.04
N ARG A 162 13.12 -18.66 -5.27
CA ARG A 162 11.87 -17.96 -5.56
C ARG A 162 10.67 -18.59 -4.85
N ASP A 163 10.56 -19.92 -4.91
CA ASP A 163 9.50 -20.66 -4.22
C ASP A 163 9.57 -20.44 -2.70
N PHE A 164 10.77 -20.35 -2.12
CA PHE A 164 10.93 -20.16 -0.68
C PHE A 164 10.57 -18.75 -0.24
N ILE A 165 11.01 -17.71 -0.96
CA ILE A 165 10.62 -16.32 -0.67
C ILE A 165 9.10 -16.16 -0.71
N GLU A 166 8.45 -16.75 -1.71
CA GLU A 166 6.98 -16.73 -1.80
C GLU A 166 6.33 -17.50 -0.66
N THR A 167 6.92 -18.61 -0.23
CA THR A 167 6.42 -19.37 0.94
C THR A 167 6.51 -18.54 2.23
N ILE A 168 7.60 -17.79 2.43
CA ILE A 168 7.76 -16.89 3.57
C ILE A 168 6.69 -15.80 3.55
N ARG A 169 6.48 -15.17 2.39
CA ARG A 169 5.45 -14.14 2.20
C ARG A 169 4.05 -14.66 2.50
N MET A 170 3.69 -15.84 1.98
CA MET A 170 2.39 -16.45 2.24
C MET A 170 2.19 -16.79 3.72
N ALA A 171 3.19 -17.42 4.34
CA ALA A 171 3.12 -17.86 5.73
C ALA A 171 2.99 -16.69 6.71
N THR A 172 3.82 -15.66 6.53
CA THR A 172 3.80 -14.44 7.36
C THR A 172 2.52 -13.63 7.16
N LYS A 173 2.00 -13.55 5.92
CA LYS A 173 0.67 -12.95 5.68
C LYS A 173 -0.43 -13.70 6.44
N GLN A 174 -0.43 -15.04 6.43
CA GLN A 174 -1.43 -15.82 7.16
C GLN A 174 -1.37 -15.63 8.68
N LEU A 175 -0.18 -15.42 9.26
CA LEU A 175 -0.06 -15.04 10.68
C LEU A 175 -0.70 -13.67 10.92
N SER A 176 -0.36 -12.66 10.10
CA SER A 176 -0.94 -11.32 10.21
C SER A 176 -2.46 -11.33 10.02
N ASP A 177 -2.98 -12.10 9.06
CA ASP A 177 -4.43 -12.21 8.79
C ASP A 177 -5.18 -12.86 9.97
N ARG A 178 -4.53 -13.73 10.74
CA ARG A 178 -5.06 -14.32 11.98
C ARG A 178 -5.02 -13.36 13.18
N GLY A 179 -4.38 -12.20 13.03
CA GLY A 179 -4.12 -11.26 14.12
C GLY A 179 -2.90 -11.62 14.97
N ASP A 180 -2.11 -12.61 14.57
CA ASP A 180 -0.89 -13.00 15.27
C ASP A 180 0.24 -11.99 14.98
N GLN A 181 1.03 -11.68 16.00
CA GLN A 181 2.29 -10.96 15.81
C GLN A 181 3.41 -11.97 15.54
N PHE A 182 4.48 -11.55 14.86
CA PHE A 182 5.65 -12.42 14.71
C PHE A 182 6.95 -11.66 14.56
N THR A 183 8.06 -12.33 14.90
CA THR A 183 9.43 -11.88 14.63
C THR A 183 10.21 -12.97 13.92
N ILE A 184 10.85 -12.67 12.78
CA ILE A 184 11.75 -13.62 12.12
C ILE A 184 13.08 -13.63 12.89
N ARG A 185 13.39 -14.74 13.55
CA ARG A 185 14.52 -14.86 14.49
C ARG A 185 15.77 -15.48 13.90
N GLY A 186 15.65 -16.26 12.83
CA GLY A 186 16.83 -16.87 12.22
C GLY A 186 16.52 -17.78 11.03
N LEU A 187 17.58 -18.16 10.34
CA LEU A 187 17.56 -19.10 9.22
C LEU A 187 18.46 -20.29 9.52
N LEU A 188 17.97 -21.49 9.23
CA LEU A 188 18.76 -22.71 9.20
C LEU A 188 19.00 -23.06 7.74
N TRP A 189 20.26 -23.29 7.36
CA TRP A 189 20.63 -23.80 6.05
C TRP A 189 21.32 -25.15 6.17
N HIS A 190 20.76 -26.20 5.55
CA HIS A 190 21.43 -27.50 5.46
C HIS A 190 21.65 -27.95 4.02
N GLN A 191 22.93 -28.02 3.66
CA GLN A 191 23.40 -28.49 2.36
C GLN A 191 23.17 -29.98 2.13
N GLY A 192 22.90 -30.36 0.88
CA GLY A 192 22.79 -31.74 0.40
C GLY A 192 23.92 -32.10 -0.57
N GLU A 193 23.77 -33.20 -1.30
CA GLU A 193 24.85 -33.73 -2.15
C GLU A 193 25.02 -33.05 -3.51
N SER A 194 24.05 -32.26 -3.97
CA SER A 194 24.02 -31.76 -5.35
C SER A 194 25.19 -30.82 -5.70
N ASP A 195 25.78 -30.16 -4.72
CA ASP A 195 26.97 -29.30 -4.91
C ASP A 195 28.29 -29.97 -4.47
N SER A 196 28.28 -31.29 -4.21
CA SER A 196 29.45 -32.06 -3.71
C SER A 196 30.73 -31.92 -4.53
N LYS A 197 30.63 -31.60 -5.83
CA LYS A 197 31.77 -31.40 -6.74
C LYS A 197 32.23 -29.94 -6.87
N SER A 198 31.61 -29.00 -6.15
CA SER A 198 32.05 -27.60 -6.18
C SER A 198 33.43 -27.46 -5.55
N SER A 199 34.24 -26.54 -6.08
CA SER A 199 35.43 -26.09 -5.37
C SER A 199 35.03 -25.34 -4.10
N THR A 200 35.91 -25.35 -3.10
CA THR A 200 35.70 -24.66 -1.82
C THR A 200 35.31 -23.21 -2.02
N GLU A 201 36.08 -22.48 -2.83
CA GLU A 201 35.84 -21.04 -3.05
C GLU A 201 34.50 -20.76 -3.74
N LEU A 202 34.15 -21.58 -4.74
CA LEU A 202 32.92 -21.36 -5.50
C LEU A 202 31.67 -21.68 -4.67
N TYR A 203 31.74 -22.70 -3.82
CA TYR A 203 30.63 -23.01 -2.90
C TYR A 203 30.51 -21.96 -1.80
N ARG A 204 31.65 -21.55 -1.19
CA ARG A 204 31.73 -20.50 -0.18
C ARG A 204 31.04 -19.23 -0.65
N ARG A 205 31.46 -18.72 -1.80
CA ARG A 205 30.88 -17.52 -2.42
C ARG A 205 29.36 -17.63 -2.61
N ARG A 206 28.87 -18.76 -3.12
CA ARG A 206 27.42 -18.94 -3.34
C ARG A 206 26.63 -18.99 -2.04
N LEU A 207 27.21 -19.57 -0.99
CA LEU A 207 26.57 -19.62 0.32
C LEU A 207 26.55 -18.24 0.98
N GLU A 208 27.64 -17.47 0.87
CA GLU A 208 27.69 -16.07 1.27
C GLU A 208 26.64 -15.24 0.51
N GLU A 209 26.54 -15.40 -0.82
CA GLU A 209 25.52 -14.75 -1.67
C GLU A 209 24.09 -15.10 -1.23
N LEU A 210 23.83 -16.37 -0.88
CA LEU A 210 22.54 -16.81 -0.37
C LEU A 210 22.18 -16.12 0.95
N ILE A 211 23.12 -16.08 1.89
CA ILE A 211 22.96 -15.51 3.23
C ILE A 211 22.69 -14.00 3.14
N VAL A 212 23.47 -13.28 2.33
CA VAL A 212 23.25 -11.85 2.10
C VAL A 212 21.87 -11.62 1.50
N ARG A 213 21.52 -12.33 0.43
CA ARG A 213 20.25 -12.08 -0.25
C ARG A 213 19.03 -12.43 0.60
N ILE A 214 19.06 -13.53 1.35
CA ILE A 214 17.91 -13.90 2.18
C ILE A 214 17.68 -12.90 3.31
N ARG A 215 18.75 -12.31 3.89
CA ARG A 215 18.66 -11.20 4.84
C ARG A 215 17.97 -9.98 4.24
N GLU A 216 18.35 -9.62 3.01
CA GLU A 216 17.72 -8.55 2.26
C GLU A 216 16.23 -8.83 1.97
N ASP A 217 15.91 -10.04 1.47
CA ASP A 217 14.55 -10.38 1.04
C ASP A 217 13.56 -10.53 2.21
N VAL A 218 14.04 -10.87 3.41
CA VAL A 218 13.21 -10.93 4.63
C VAL A 218 13.29 -9.67 5.50
N GLY A 219 14.11 -8.70 5.10
CA GLY A 219 14.23 -7.41 5.80
C GLY A 219 14.90 -7.48 7.18
N VAL A 220 15.80 -8.44 7.40
CA VAL A 220 16.53 -8.59 8.67
C VAL A 220 18.05 -8.64 8.38
N PRO A 221 18.75 -7.48 8.37
CA PRO A 221 20.15 -7.39 7.93
C PRO A 221 21.12 -8.29 8.71
N ASP A 222 20.92 -8.43 10.02
CA ASP A 222 21.74 -9.27 10.90
C ASP A 222 21.05 -10.59 11.25
N LEU A 223 20.17 -11.10 10.38
CA LEU A 223 19.46 -12.36 10.63
C LEU A 223 20.47 -13.45 10.98
N PRO A 224 20.39 -14.07 12.18
CA PRO A 224 21.22 -15.20 12.52
C PRO A 224 21.01 -16.32 11.52
N VAL A 225 22.10 -16.81 10.94
CA VAL A 225 22.06 -17.97 10.05
C VAL A 225 22.87 -19.08 10.66
N VAL A 226 22.31 -20.29 10.77
CA VAL A 226 23.09 -21.46 11.17
C VAL A 226 23.24 -22.38 9.97
N VAL A 227 24.48 -22.69 9.60
CA VAL A 227 24.82 -23.58 8.49
C VAL A 227 25.25 -24.95 9.01
N GLY A 228 24.64 -26.01 8.50
CA GLY A 228 25.00 -27.38 8.87
C GLY A 228 25.98 -28.03 7.93
N GLU A 229 26.99 -28.69 8.51
CA GLU A 229 27.91 -29.52 7.76
C GLU A 229 27.21 -30.72 7.10
N VAL A 230 27.71 -31.11 5.93
CA VAL A 230 27.41 -32.43 5.37
C VAL A 230 28.20 -33.51 6.09
N PHE A 231 27.73 -34.75 6.01
CA PHE A 231 28.39 -35.89 6.64
C PHE A 231 29.85 -36.06 6.16
N ASP A 232 30.73 -36.37 7.11
CA ASP A 232 32.14 -36.66 6.82
C ASP A 232 32.32 -38.07 6.24
N ASN A 233 32.52 -38.14 4.93
CA ASN A 233 32.89 -39.38 4.25
C ASN A 233 34.11 -39.20 3.32
N GLY A 234 34.87 -38.11 3.49
CA GLY A 234 35.99 -37.73 2.63
C GLY A 234 35.62 -37.36 1.18
N LYS A 235 34.34 -37.30 0.81
CA LYS A 235 33.91 -37.01 -0.58
C LYS A 235 33.41 -35.58 -0.79
N ARG A 236 33.22 -34.82 0.30
CA ARG A 236 32.59 -33.48 0.26
C ARG A 236 33.39 -32.46 1.06
N ASP A 237 34.68 -32.71 1.25
CA ASP A 237 35.54 -31.92 2.12
C ASP A 237 35.61 -30.46 1.65
N ASN A 238 35.66 -30.21 0.35
CA ASN A 238 35.60 -28.84 -0.21
C ASN A 238 34.35 -28.07 0.25
N VAL A 239 33.18 -28.73 0.25
CA VAL A 239 31.91 -28.12 0.69
C VAL A 239 31.91 -27.93 2.21
N ARG A 240 32.44 -28.89 2.98
CA ARG A 240 32.59 -28.76 4.44
C ARG A 240 33.53 -27.63 4.82
N THR A 241 34.73 -27.58 4.24
CA THR A 241 35.68 -26.48 4.42
C THR A 241 35.05 -25.13 4.08
N ALA A 242 34.25 -25.07 3.01
CA ALA A 242 33.56 -23.84 2.65
C ALA A 242 32.49 -23.43 3.68
N ILE A 243 31.67 -24.38 4.17
CA ILE A 243 30.67 -24.13 5.22
C ILE A 243 31.35 -23.63 6.50
N GLN A 244 32.43 -24.28 6.92
CA GLN A 244 33.25 -23.88 8.07
C GLN A 244 33.82 -22.47 7.89
N ALA A 245 34.34 -22.16 6.70
CA ALA A 245 34.88 -20.84 6.39
C ALA A 245 33.81 -19.75 6.44
N VAL A 246 32.59 -20.01 5.92
CA VAL A 246 31.47 -19.04 6.00
C VAL A 246 31.09 -18.77 7.45
N ALA A 247 30.97 -19.81 8.28
CA ALA A 247 30.64 -19.64 9.70
C ALA A 247 31.75 -18.91 10.47
N ALA A 248 33.02 -19.24 10.21
CA ALA A 248 34.15 -18.59 10.86
C ALA A 248 34.31 -17.10 10.46
N ALA A 249 33.82 -16.71 9.28
CA ALA A 249 33.94 -15.36 8.76
C ALA A 249 32.92 -14.37 9.33
N SER A 250 31.89 -14.81 10.04
CA SER A 250 30.80 -13.94 10.50
C SER A 250 30.27 -14.33 11.88
N SER A 251 30.23 -13.36 12.80
CA SER A 251 29.65 -13.54 14.14
C SER A 251 28.14 -13.77 14.15
N THR A 252 27.46 -13.52 13.03
CA THR A 252 26.02 -13.78 12.85
C THR A 252 25.75 -15.07 12.09
N VAL A 253 26.79 -15.88 11.81
CA VAL A 253 26.67 -17.19 11.17
C VAL A 253 27.23 -18.30 12.06
N GLY A 254 26.35 -19.19 12.51
CA GLY A 254 26.69 -20.33 13.36
C GLY A 254 26.97 -21.59 12.56
N LEU A 255 27.71 -22.53 13.16
CA LEU A 255 28.05 -23.82 12.55
C LEU A 255 27.40 -24.98 13.31
N VAL A 256 26.81 -25.92 12.58
CA VAL A 256 26.43 -27.22 13.13
C VAL A 256 27.33 -28.30 12.55
N SER A 257 28.17 -28.88 13.41
CA SER A 257 29.06 -29.98 13.03
C SER A 257 28.29 -31.27 12.74
N SER A 258 28.78 -32.07 11.79
CA SER A 258 28.31 -33.43 11.52
C SER A 258 29.05 -34.50 12.35
N GLU A 259 29.97 -34.13 13.23
CA GLU A 259 30.75 -35.08 14.03
C GLU A 259 29.84 -35.94 14.94
N GLY A 260 30.13 -37.26 14.99
CA GLY A 260 29.38 -38.22 15.81
C GLY A 260 27.95 -38.50 15.33
N THR A 261 27.60 -38.07 14.11
CA THR A 261 26.36 -38.44 13.44
C THR A 261 26.52 -39.73 12.63
N THR A 262 25.41 -40.27 12.15
CA THR A 262 25.29 -41.46 11.30
C THR A 262 24.30 -41.19 10.15
N THR A 263 24.39 -41.99 9.10
CA THR A 263 23.60 -41.80 7.87
C THR A 263 22.69 -42.98 7.59
N TRP A 264 21.53 -42.69 7.00
CA TRP A 264 20.56 -43.67 6.52
C TRP A 264 21.03 -44.39 5.24
N ASP A 265 21.83 -43.71 4.42
CA ASP A 265 22.42 -44.25 3.20
C ASP A 265 23.96 -44.29 3.27
N PRO A 266 24.68 -44.65 2.20
CA PRO A 266 26.16 -44.74 2.18
C PRO A 266 26.91 -43.40 2.34
N GLY A 267 26.63 -42.66 3.41
CA GLY A 267 27.38 -41.48 3.87
C GLY A 267 26.87 -40.16 3.30
N THR A 268 25.57 -39.99 3.04
CA THR A 268 25.03 -38.74 2.50
C THR A 268 23.96 -38.13 3.38
N HIS A 269 22.92 -38.89 3.67
CA HIS A 269 21.72 -38.38 4.34
C HIS A 269 21.65 -38.89 5.77
N PHE A 270 21.52 -37.98 6.72
CA PHE A 270 21.46 -38.30 8.15
C PHE A 270 20.25 -39.17 8.49
N ASP A 271 20.45 -40.17 9.34
CA ASP A 271 19.39 -41.04 9.86
C ASP A 271 18.51 -40.34 10.91
N ALA A 272 17.47 -41.01 11.41
CA ALA A 272 16.52 -40.41 12.34
C ALA A 272 17.18 -39.88 13.63
N ARG A 273 18.11 -40.65 14.21
CA ARG A 273 18.85 -40.25 15.41
C ARG A 273 19.68 -39.00 15.14
N SER A 274 20.33 -38.95 13.99
CA SER A 274 21.20 -37.84 13.61
C SER A 274 20.42 -36.59 13.22
N GLN A 275 19.25 -36.70 12.59
CA GLN A 275 18.36 -35.56 12.32
C GLN A 275 17.89 -34.88 13.62
N LEU A 276 17.54 -35.67 14.64
CA LEU A 276 17.20 -35.14 15.96
C LEU A 276 18.41 -34.46 16.64
N LEU A 277 19.59 -35.09 16.58
CA LEU A 277 20.82 -34.53 17.13
C LEU A 277 21.22 -33.22 16.44
N LEU A 278 21.15 -33.18 15.11
CA LEU A 278 21.43 -32.00 14.32
C LEU A 278 20.43 -30.89 14.64
N GLY A 279 19.13 -31.19 14.73
CA GLY A 279 18.12 -30.22 15.17
C GLY A 279 18.45 -29.62 16.55
N LYS A 280 18.87 -30.44 17.52
CA LYS A 280 19.35 -29.96 18.82
C LYS A 280 20.56 -29.04 18.68
N ARG A 281 21.54 -29.41 17.87
CA ARG A 281 22.74 -28.59 17.61
C ARG A 281 22.38 -27.26 16.93
N TYR A 282 21.44 -27.26 15.99
CA TYR A 282 20.91 -26.04 15.38
C TYR A 282 20.31 -25.11 16.42
N ALA A 283 19.54 -25.64 17.37
CA ALA A 283 18.93 -24.82 18.43
C ALA A 283 19.99 -24.20 19.34
N VAL A 284 21.00 -24.98 19.75
CA VAL A 284 22.13 -24.49 20.55
C VAL A 284 22.88 -23.40 19.79
N ALA A 285 23.34 -23.69 18.56
CA ALA A 285 24.07 -22.72 17.75
C ALA A 285 23.25 -21.44 17.50
N MET A 286 21.94 -21.57 17.24
CA MET A 286 21.04 -20.42 17.04
C MET A 286 20.92 -19.57 18.33
N SER A 287 20.90 -20.20 19.49
CA SER A 287 20.82 -19.50 20.78
C SER A 287 22.11 -18.79 21.21
N GLU A 288 23.26 -19.22 20.65
CA GLU A 288 24.57 -18.60 20.89
C GLU A 288 24.84 -17.42 19.97
N LEU A 289 24.14 -17.35 18.83
CA LEU A 289 24.25 -16.23 17.92
C LEU A 289 23.61 -14.97 18.52
N PRO A 290 24.11 -13.77 18.16
CA PRO A 290 23.47 -12.53 18.57
C PRO A 290 22.00 -12.58 18.17
N VAL A 291 21.10 -12.50 19.15
CA VAL A 291 19.68 -12.27 18.85
C VAL A 291 19.64 -10.99 18.02
N PRO A 292 18.92 -10.94 16.88
CA PRO A 292 18.77 -9.71 16.13
C PRO A 292 18.11 -8.74 17.09
N THR A 293 18.90 -7.80 17.61
CA THR A 293 18.39 -6.71 18.42
C THR A 293 17.41 -6.01 17.48
N PRO A 294 16.11 -5.86 17.84
CA PRO A 294 15.31 -4.85 17.20
C PRO A 294 16.18 -3.60 17.25
N ALA A 295 16.47 -2.99 16.11
CA ALA A 295 17.28 -1.78 16.10
C ALA A 295 16.71 -0.87 17.21
N PRO A 296 17.53 -0.42 18.17
CA PRO A 296 17.04 0.51 19.17
C PRO A 296 16.43 1.66 18.38
N VAL A 297 15.19 2.02 18.67
CA VAL A 297 14.70 3.36 18.34
C VAL A 297 15.73 4.29 18.97
N PRO A 298 16.51 5.06 18.18
CA PRO A 298 17.60 5.81 18.75
C PRO A 298 17.00 6.91 19.62
N VAL A 299 17.15 6.77 20.94
CA VAL A 299 17.32 7.94 21.80
C VAL A 299 18.74 8.42 21.53
N SER A 300 18.83 9.54 20.83
CA SER A 300 20.07 10.13 20.36
C SER A 300 21.01 10.50 21.51
N SER A 301 22.18 9.89 21.55
CA SER A 301 23.35 10.41 22.27
C SER A 301 24.48 10.64 21.28
N ASN A 302 24.70 11.93 20.99
CA ASN A 302 25.76 12.56 20.20
C ASN A 302 26.99 11.71 19.83
N SER A 303 27.03 11.27 18.56
CA SER A 303 28.28 11.22 17.78
C SER A 303 27.96 11.50 16.31
N VAL A 304 28.52 12.61 15.84
CA VAL A 304 28.22 13.31 14.59
C VAL A 304 28.67 12.49 13.37
N HIS A 305 27.72 11.79 12.75
CA HIS A 305 27.68 11.66 11.30
C HIS A 305 26.57 12.59 10.83
N HIS A 306 26.85 13.44 9.83
CA HIS A 306 25.89 14.40 9.27
C HIS A 306 24.73 13.66 8.57
N GLN A 307 23.83 13.09 9.35
CA GLN A 307 22.44 12.91 8.96
C GLN A 307 21.92 14.35 8.84
N THR A 308 21.52 14.78 7.65
CA THR A 308 20.99 16.14 7.50
C THR A 308 19.78 16.27 8.43
N ASP A 309 19.75 17.29 9.29
CA ASP A 309 18.63 17.56 10.23
C ASP A 309 17.25 17.68 9.53
N ARG A 310 17.25 17.79 8.19
CA ARG A 310 16.05 18.00 7.38
C ARG A 310 15.33 16.68 7.02
N PRO A 311 13.99 16.68 7.03
CA PRO A 311 13.21 15.52 6.66
C PRO A 311 13.25 15.25 5.15
N ASN A 312 13.14 13.98 4.78
CA ASN A 312 12.82 13.55 3.43
C ASN A 312 11.37 13.88 3.10
N VAL A 313 11.03 13.86 1.81
CA VAL A 313 9.67 14.08 1.33
C VAL A 313 9.30 13.00 0.31
N LEU A 314 8.21 12.29 0.60
CA LEU A 314 7.49 11.44 -0.35
C LEU A 314 6.24 12.19 -0.82
N PHE A 315 6.25 12.66 -2.06
CA PHE A 315 5.15 13.39 -2.68
C PHE A 315 4.38 12.45 -3.63
N ILE A 316 3.18 12.04 -3.23
CA ILE A 316 2.30 11.16 -4.00
C ILE A 316 1.18 12.00 -4.61
N THR A 317 0.99 11.87 -5.93
CA THR A 317 -0.14 12.49 -6.62
C THR A 317 -0.92 11.46 -7.40
N VAL A 318 -2.26 11.54 -7.35
CA VAL A 318 -3.18 10.67 -8.06
C VAL A 318 -4.00 11.49 -9.05
N ASP A 319 -4.19 10.96 -10.25
CA ASP A 319 -4.88 11.62 -11.36
C ASP A 319 -6.37 11.26 -11.39
N ASP A 320 -7.24 12.27 -11.36
CA ASP A 320 -8.71 12.12 -11.46
C ASP A 320 -9.39 11.38 -10.29
N LEU A 321 -8.74 11.28 -9.13
CA LEU A 321 -9.32 10.65 -7.93
C LEU A 321 -10.22 11.63 -7.17
N ASN A 322 -11.51 11.30 -7.08
CA ASN A 322 -12.52 12.04 -6.31
C ASN A 322 -12.60 11.54 -4.86
N ASP A 323 -13.68 11.88 -4.16
CA ASP A 323 -13.93 11.52 -2.76
C ASP A 323 -14.51 10.11 -2.56
N TRP A 324 -14.55 9.27 -3.61
CA TRP A 324 -14.93 7.85 -3.52
C TRP A 324 -13.80 6.98 -2.96
N VAL A 325 -13.27 7.42 -1.82
CA VAL A 325 -12.31 6.74 -0.96
C VAL A 325 -12.92 6.67 0.44
N GLY A 326 -12.71 5.57 1.16
CA GLY A 326 -13.37 5.31 2.44
C GLY A 326 -13.18 6.43 3.46
N CYS A 327 -11.97 7.02 3.54
CA CYS A 327 -11.67 8.13 4.44
C CYS A 327 -12.40 9.45 4.12
N LEU A 328 -12.91 9.67 2.90
CA LEU A 328 -13.71 10.84 2.54
C LEU A 328 -15.21 10.55 2.46
N GLY A 329 -15.59 9.28 2.30
CA GLY A 329 -16.98 8.83 2.41
C GLY A 329 -17.91 9.23 1.25
N GLY A 330 -17.37 9.61 0.09
CA GLY A 330 -18.17 10.02 -1.08
C GLY A 330 -18.97 8.89 -1.74
N ASN A 331 -18.58 7.63 -1.50
CA ASN A 331 -19.35 6.46 -1.91
C ASN A 331 -19.17 5.30 -0.90
N PRO A 332 -20.26 4.65 -0.43
CA PRO A 332 -20.19 3.61 0.59
C PRO A 332 -19.53 2.31 0.12
N ASP A 333 -19.43 2.08 -1.18
CA ASP A 333 -18.83 0.87 -1.76
C ASP A 333 -17.34 1.02 -2.06
N ALA A 334 -16.73 2.16 -1.69
CA ALA A 334 -15.29 2.36 -1.85
C ALA A 334 -14.49 1.36 -1.00
N GLN A 335 -13.60 0.60 -1.64
CA GLN A 335 -12.67 -0.31 -0.96
C GLN A 335 -11.25 0.25 -1.05
N THR A 336 -10.87 1.07 -0.06
CA THR A 336 -9.55 1.70 0.02
C THR A 336 -8.86 1.51 1.38
N PRO A 337 -8.70 0.27 1.86
CA PRO A 337 -8.20 0.00 3.21
C PRO A 337 -6.81 0.60 3.48
N TYR A 338 -5.95 0.77 2.48
CA TYR A 338 -4.62 1.34 2.69
C TYR A 338 -4.64 2.86 2.82
N LEU A 339 -5.43 3.56 2.00
CA LEU A 339 -5.66 5.00 2.14
C LEU A 339 -6.38 5.32 3.45
N ASP A 340 -7.36 4.50 3.84
CA ASP A 340 -8.11 4.68 5.07
C ASP A 340 -7.21 4.52 6.30
N ARG A 341 -6.36 3.49 6.30
CA ARG A 341 -5.33 3.30 7.33
C ARG A 341 -4.33 4.45 7.33
N PHE A 342 -3.90 4.93 6.17
CA PHE A 342 -2.96 6.05 6.08
C PHE A 342 -3.56 7.33 6.66
N ALA A 343 -4.84 7.62 6.36
CA ALA A 343 -5.58 8.74 6.95
C ALA A 343 -5.65 8.64 8.48
N GLN A 344 -5.88 7.45 9.05
CA GLN A 344 -5.89 7.22 10.50
C GLN A 344 -4.54 7.45 11.19
N GLN A 345 -3.45 7.55 10.43
CA GLN A 345 -2.09 7.77 10.92
C GLN A 345 -1.55 9.16 10.55
N SER A 346 -2.40 10.01 9.97
CA SER A 346 -2.02 11.26 9.32
C SER A 346 -3.07 12.33 9.60
N VAL A 347 -2.84 13.56 9.15
CA VAL A 347 -3.89 14.57 9.12
C VAL A 347 -4.61 14.46 7.78
N LEU A 348 -5.91 14.13 7.82
CA LEU A 348 -6.78 14.14 6.64
C LEU A 348 -7.41 15.53 6.48
N PHE A 349 -7.13 16.22 5.39
CA PHE A 349 -7.88 17.43 5.02
C PHE A 349 -9.06 17.01 4.15
N ASN A 350 -10.26 16.97 4.73
CA ASN A 350 -11.45 16.53 3.99
C ASN A 350 -12.08 17.63 3.12
N ASN A 351 -11.55 18.85 3.18
CA ASN A 351 -12.03 20.03 2.46
C ASN A 351 -10.89 20.71 1.68
N ALA A 352 -10.14 19.92 0.90
CA ALA A 352 -9.03 20.40 0.09
C ALA A 352 -9.46 20.61 -1.37
N HIS A 353 -9.02 21.69 -2.03
CA HIS A 353 -9.42 22.01 -3.41
C HIS A 353 -8.26 22.34 -4.35
N CYS A 354 -8.36 21.85 -5.58
CA CYS A 354 -7.46 22.22 -6.67
C CYS A 354 -7.70 23.66 -7.15
N GLN A 355 -6.71 24.27 -7.81
CA GLN A 355 -6.82 25.65 -8.29
C GLN A 355 -7.39 25.75 -9.72
N VAL A 356 -7.35 24.65 -10.46
CA VAL A 356 -8.09 24.45 -11.72
C VAL A 356 -8.41 22.96 -11.81
N ALA A 357 -9.66 22.59 -12.02
CA ALA A 357 -10.07 21.18 -12.09
C ALA A 357 -9.68 20.49 -13.41
N LEU A 358 -8.43 20.62 -13.82
CA LEU A 358 -7.88 20.03 -15.03
C LEU A 358 -6.37 19.77 -14.86
N CYS A 359 -5.92 18.56 -15.20
CA CYS A 359 -4.59 18.04 -14.86
C CYS A 359 -3.42 19.02 -15.00
N TYR A 360 -3.16 19.58 -16.20
CA TYR A 360 -1.98 20.44 -16.40
C TYR A 360 -2.07 21.70 -15.53
N ALA A 361 -3.24 22.34 -15.52
CA ALA A 361 -3.45 23.60 -14.83
C ALA A 361 -3.42 23.44 -13.30
N SER A 362 -4.03 22.38 -12.76
CA SER A 362 -3.92 22.06 -11.34
C SER A 362 -2.48 21.82 -10.93
N ARG A 363 -1.79 20.92 -11.64
CA ARG A 363 -0.41 20.52 -11.35
C ARG A 363 0.55 21.70 -11.49
N ALA A 364 0.38 22.53 -12.51
CA ALA A 364 1.15 23.76 -12.66
C ALA A 364 0.95 24.70 -11.47
N SER A 365 -0.27 24.80 -10.95
CA SER A 365 -0.58 25.65 -9.80
C SER A 365 0.12 25.18 -8.53
N PHE A 366 -0.08 23.94 -8.08
CA PHE A 366 0.55 23.49 -6.84
C PHE A 366 2.06 23.25 -6.94
N MET A 367 2.60 23.00 -8.14
CA MET A 367 4.06 22.90 -8.37
C MET A 367 4.77 24.26 -8.38
N THR A 368 4.03 25.36 -8.58
CA THR A 368 4.58 26.73 -8.55
C THR A 368 4.08 27.56 -7.37
N GLY A 369 3.05 27.09 -6.67
CA GLY A 369 2.35 27.84 -5.63
C GLY A 369 1.63 29.08 -6.17
N MET A 370 1.24 29.11 -7.45
CA MET A 370 0.60 30.27 -8.10
C MET A 370 -0.79 29.95 -8.62
N TYR A 371 -1.72 30.91 -8.54
CA TYR A 371 -3.07 30.79 -9.10
C TYR A 371 -3.07 30.85 -10.63
N ALA A 372 -4.13 30.35 -11.25
CA ALA A 372 -4.33 30.40 -12.71
C ALA A 372 -4.34 31.83 -13.29
N SER A 373 -4.83 32.82 -12.52
CA SER A 373 -4.76 34.24 -12.87
C SER A 373 -3.33 34.72 -13.07
N LYS A 374 -2.39 34.23 -12.26
CA LYS A 374 -0.97 34.58 -12.34
C LYS A 374 -0.23 33.74 -13.38
N THR A 375 -0.49 32.43 -13.42
CA THR A 375 0.20 31.52 -14.37
C THR A 375 -0.30 31.66 -15.80
N GLY A 376 -1.53 32.13 -16.03
CA GLY A 376 -2.18 32.16 -17.34
C GLY A 376 -2.68 30.80 -17.83
N ILE A 377 -2.58 29.75 -17.00
CA ILE A 377 -2.84 28.37 -17.41
C ILE A 377 -4.21 27.92 -16.90
N TYR A 378 -5.16 27.74 -17.82
CA TYR A 378 -6.53 27.29 -17.55
C TYR A 378 -6.93 26.02 -18.32
N ASN A 379 -5.99 25.43 -19.06
CA ASN A 379 -6.22 24.28 -19.93
C ASN A 379 -5.04 23.29 -19.85
N ASN A 380 -5.11 22.18 -20.61
CA ASN A 380 -4.05 21.15 -20.63
C ASN A 380 -2.80 21.53 -21.47
N SER A 381 -2.43 22.81 -21.48
CA SER A 381 -1.30 23.36 -22.24
C SER A 381 -0.70 24.59 -21.57
N SER A 382 0.62 24.73 -21.70
CA SER A 382 1.35 25.94 -21.33
C SER A 382 1.48 26.97 -22.45
N LYS A 383 0.82 26.78 -23.60
CA LYS A 383 0.90 27.72 -24.74
C LYS A 383 0.46 29.15 -24.39
N SER A 384 -0.45 29.28 -23.43
CA SER A 384 -0.96 30.55 -22.93
C SER A 384 -0.37 30.93 -21.58
N ALA A 385 0.69 30.23 -21.14
CA ALA A 385 1.33 30.53 -19.87
C ALA A 385 1.89 31.96 -19.89
N HIS A 386 1.63 32.68 -18.81
CA HIS A 386 2.21 33.98 -18.59
C HIS A 386 3.68 33.85 -18.21
N ASP A 387 4.39 34.94 -18.44
CA ASP A 387 5.76 35.19 -18.01
C ASP A 387 6.07 34.79 -16.55
N ALA A 388 5.13 35.01 -15.63
CA ALA A 388 5.29 34.63 -14.23
C ALA A 388 5.49 33.12 -14.05
N TYR A 389 4.78 32.28 -14.80
CA TYR A 389 4.95 30.82 -14.76
C TYR A 389 6.33 30.39 -15.26
N HIS A 390 6.83 31.03 -16.33
CA HIS A 390 8.15 30.71 -16.89
C HIS A 390 9.30 31.11 -15.96
N ARG A 391 9.10 32.14 -15.12
CA ARG A 391 10.06 32.56 -14.09
C ARG A 391 9.88 31.83 -12.76
N ALA A 392 8.73 31.20 -12.54
CA ALA A 392 8.41 30.53 -11.28
C ALA A 392 9.39 29.38 -11.02
N LYS A 393 9.87 29.31 -9.78
CA LYS A 393 10.70 28.20 -9.34
C LYS A 393 9.82 26.97 -9.10
N GLN A 394 9.93 25.98 -9.99
CA GLN A 394 9.22 24.71 -9.87
C GLN A 394 9.66 23.97 -8.60
N MET A 395 8.72 23.43 -7.83
CA MET A 395 8.95 22.71 -6.58
C MET A 395 10.12 21.71 -6.60
N PRO A 396 10.23 20.79 -7.58
CA PRO A 396 11.35 19.86 -7.58
C PRO A 396 12.71 20.53 -7.87
N VAL A 397 12.74 21.59 -8.69
CA VAL A 397 13.98 22.36 -8.93
C VAL A 397 14.43 23.03 -7.65
N TRP A 398 13.50 23.66 -6.93
CA TRP A 398 13.77 24.30 -5.65
C TRP A 398 14.30 23.32 -4.61
N PHE A 399 13.71 22.12 -4.51
CA PHE A 399 14.23 21.07 -3.63
C PHE A 399 15.66 20.66 -4.00
N GLY A 400 15.93 20.46 -5.30
CA GLY A 400 17.27 20.12 -5.80
C GLY A 400 18.31 21.19 -5.48
N GLU A 401 17.98 22.46 -5.72
CA GLU A 401 18.83 23.60 -5.35
C GLU A 401 19.01 23.76 -3.84
N SER A 402 18.08 23.23 -3.03
CA SER A 402 18.13 23.23 -1.56
C SER A 402 18.88 22.01 -0.98
N GLY A 403 19.53 21.21 -1.83
CA GLY A 403 20.38 20.08 -1.42
C GLY A 403 19.66 18.74 -1.34
N TYR A 404 18.44 18.63 -1.87
CA TYR A 404 17.72 17.35 -1.90
C TYR A 404 18.08 16.53 -3.14
N ARG A 405 18.11 15.21 -3.01
CA ARG A 405 18.06 14.29 -4.16
C ARG A 405 16.64 14.26 -4.71
N THR A 406 16.46 14.73 -5.94
CA THR A 406 15.12 14.84 -6.56
C THR A 406 14.86 13.68 -7.51
N MET A 407 13.78 12.95 -7.28
CA MET A 407 13.47 11.73 -8.02
C MET A 407 11.99 11.68 -8.39
N CYS A 408 11.66 11.25 -9.60
CA CYS A 408 10.26 11.06 -9.98
C CYS A 408 9.97 9.85 -10.85
N MET A 409 8.74 9.33 -10.77
CA MET A 409 8.18 8.45 -11.80
C MET A 409 6.67 8.66 -11.93
N GLY A 410 6.16 8.51 -13.15
CA GLY A 410 4.73 8.63 -13.45
C GLY A 410 4.26 10.07 -13.72
N LYS A 411 3.02 10.38 -13.33
CA LYS A 411 2.36 11.68 -13.54
C LYS A 411 2.57 12.68 -12.43
N ILE A 412 3.69 13.40 -12.49
CA ILE A 412 3.88 14.60 -11.66
C ILE A 412 3.35 15.84 -12.38
N TYR A 413 3.86 16.08 -13.59
CA TYR A 413 3.34 17.07 -14.54
C TYR A 413 2.49 16.40 -15.61
N HIS A 414 1.59 17.13 -16.28
CA HIS A 414 0.71 16.54 -17.29
C HIS A 414 1.40 16.16 -18.62
N ASN A 415 2.38 16.95 -19.08
CA ASN A 415 3.12 16.68 -20.34
C ASN A 415 4.64 16.63 -20.16
N ASP A 416 5.17 17.05 -19.01
CA ASP A 416 6.61 17.24 -18.76
C ASP A 416 7.18 16.20 -17.76
N HIS A 417 6.69 14.96 -17.82
CA HIS A 417 6.94 13.81 -16.91
C HIS A 417 8.39 13.34 -16.72
N GLY A 418 9.40 14.15 -17.02
CA GLY A 418 10.78 13.68 -17.02
C GLY A 418 11.72 14.55 -17.84
N LYS A 419 11.60 15.88 -17.74
CA LYS A 419 12.71 16.73 -18.17
C LYS A 419 13.78 16.64 -17.08
N LYS A 420 15.01 16.26 -17.47
CA LYS A 420 16.19 16.32 -16.58
C LYS A 420 16.42 17.71 -15.97
N ALA A 421 15.81 18.75 -16.55
CA ALA A 421 15.80 20.10 -15.99
C ALA A 421 15.10 20.22 -14.63
N TYR A 422 14.26 19.24 -14.25
CA TYR A 422 13.49 19.27 -13.00
C TYR A 422 13.92 18.23 -11.98
N TRP A 423 14.62 17.17 -12.39
CA TRP A 423 14.86 16.00 -11.55
C TRP A 423 16.25 15.45 -11.79
N ASP A 424 16.91 15.02 -10.71
CA ASP A 424 18.17 14.30 -10.79
C ASP A 424 17.97 12.88 -11.35
N GLU A 425 16.84 12.25 -10.97
CA GLU A 425 16.50 10.90 -11.42
C GLU A 425 15.04 10.79 -11.88
N ILE A 426 14.85 10.09 -12.99
CA ILE A 426 13.54 9.84 -13.58
C ILE A 426 13.41 8.35 -13.82
N GLY A 427 12.36 7.76 -13.28
CA GLY A 427 12.05 6.35 -13.47
C GLY A 427 11.76 5.99 -14.94
N PRO A 428 11.70 4.69 -15.26
CA PRO A 428 11.45 4.24 -16.62
C PRO A 428 10.13 4.78 -17.20
N LYS A 429 10.08 4.94 -18.52
CA LYS A 429 8.83 5.29 -19.21
C LYS A 429 7.85 4.11 -19.12
N THR A 430 6.61 4.40 -18.74
CA THR A 430 5.49 3.44 -18.74
C THR A 430 4.54 3.74 -19.90
N LEU A 431 3.48 2.95 -20.05
CA LEU A 431 2.41 3.17 -21.03
C LEU A 431 1.49 4.37 -20.69
N ARG A 432 1.94 5.30 -19.83
CA ARG A 432 1.16 6.45 -19.30
C ARG A 432 -0.20 6.00 -18.75
N TRP A 433 -1.29 6.32 -19.44
CA TRP A 433 -2.67 6.00 -19.03
C TRP A 433 -2.99 4.50 -19.03
N GLY A 434 -2.04 3.64 -19.42
CA GLY A 434 -2.17 2.19 -19.36
C GLY A 434 -2.74 1.57 -20.63
N PRO A 435 -2.99 0.25 -20.61
CA PRO A 435 -3.46 -0.47 -21.78
C PRO A 435 -4.85 -0.01 -22.22
N GLU A 436 -5.04 0.02 -23.52
CA GLU A 436 -6.33 0.30 -24.15
C GLU A 436 -7.32 -0.84 -23.92
N PRO A 437 -8.64 -0.55 -23.83
CA PRO A 437 -9.67 -1.58 -23.90
C PRO A 437 -9.48 -2.50 -25.12
N PRO A 438 -9.49 -3.84 -24.99
CA PRO A 438 -9.27 -4.77 -26.10
C PRO A 438 -10.25 -4.57 -27.27
N ASN A 439 -11.47 -4.14 -26.93
CA ASN A 439 -12.53 -3.86 -27.90
C ASN A 439 -12.55 -2.39 -28.34
N GLY A 440 -11.45 -1.65 -28.18
CA GLY A 440 -11.33 -0.24 -28.50
C GLY A 440 -12.19 0.68 -27.62
N ARG A 441 -12.01 2.00 -27.78
CA ARG A 441 -12.75 3.00 -27.00
C ARG A 441 -14.24 3.02 -27.39
N GLN A 442 -15.08 2.60 -26.45
CA GLN A 442 -16.53 2.44 -26.59
C GLN A 442 -17.22 3.70 -27.14
N PHE A 443 -17.02 4.85 -26.48
CA PHE A 443 -17.63 6.13 -26.86
C PHE A 443 -17.27 6.57 -28.29
N THR A 444 -15.98 6.54 -28.62
CA THR A 444 -15.48 6.86 -29.96
C THR A 444 -16.09 5.95 -31.04
N LYS A 445 -16.26 4.65 -30.74
CA LYS A 445 -16.93 3.69 -31.64
C LYS A 445 -18.40 4.00 -31.85
N ARG A 446 -19.11 4.44 -30.80
CA ARG A 446 -20.57 4.68 -30.85
C ARG A 446 -20.96 6.02 -31.45
N PHE A 447 -20.24 7.08 -31.08
CA PHE A 447 -20.60 8.47 -31.38
C PHE A 447 -19.65 9.15 -32.38
N GLY A 448 -18.62 8.44 -32.84
CA GLY A 448 -17.62 8.93 -33.78
C GLY A 448 -16.45 9.62 -33.10
N LYS A 449 -15.45 9.98 -33.92
CA LYS A 449 -14.18 10.60 -33.47
C LYS A 449 -14.33 11.90 -32.69
N ASP A 450 -15.46 12.59 -32.87
CA ASP A 450 -15.74 13.86 -32.20
C ASP A 450 -16.13 13.67 -30.72
N ALA A 451 -16.49 12.46 -30.31
CA ALA A 451 -16.82 12.11 -28.93
C ALA A 451 -15.58 11.91 -28.02
N GLN A 452 -14.38 12.19 -28.53
CA GLN A 452 -13.07 12.09 -27.86
C GLN A 452 -13.05 11.22 -26.59
N ASP A 453 -12.81 9.92 -26.76
CA ASP A 453 -11.88 9.10 -25.97
C ASP A 453 -11.84 9.18 -24.44
N SER A 454 -12.94 9.57 -23.80
CA SER A 454 -12.89 9.97 -22.39
C SER A 454 -13.76 9.16 -21.43
N LEU A 455 -14.61 8.28 -21.92
CA LEU A 455 -15.41 7.37 -21.09
C LEU A 455 -15.32 5.98 -21.70
N ALA A 456 -14.17 5.37 -21.54
CA ALA A 456 -13.88 4.02 -22.00
C ALA A 456 -13.35 3.21 -20.83
N TRP A 457 -13.68 1.93 -20.78
CA TRP A 457 -13.32 1.07 -19.65
C TRP A 457 -13.03 -0.36 -20.12
N ALA A 458 -12.26 -1.12 -19.35
CA ALA A 458 -12.12 -2.57 -19.52
C ALA A 458 -11.51 -3.25 -18.30
N ALA A 459 -12.04 -4.43 -17.97
CA ALA A 459 -11.37 -5.41 -17.13
C ALA A 459 -10.31 -6.15 -17.95
N LEU A 460 -9.04 -5.95 -17.61
CA LEU A 460 -7.90 -6.47 -18.36
C LEU A 460 -7.44 -7.82 -17.81
N ASP A 461 -7.25 -8.78 -18.70
CA ASP A 461 -6.60 -10.04 -18.36
C ASP A 461 -5.07 -9.85 -18.40
N ILE A 462 -4.52 -9.35 -17.30
CA ILE A 462 -3.10 -8.97 -17.22
C ILE A 462 -2.49 -9.35 -15.87
N GLU A 463 -1.29 -9.90 -15.92
CA GLU A 463 -0.52 -10.30 -14.74
C GLU A 463 -0.12 -9.09 -13.86
N LYS A 464 0.24 -9.35 -12.61
CA LYS A 464 0.72 -8.32 -11.68
C LYS A 464 2.00 -7.65 -12.20
N GLY A 465 2.06 -6.32 -12.14
CA GLY A 465 3.16 -5.52 -12.69
C GLY A 465 2.92 -5.07 -14.14
N GLY A 466 1.82 -5.52 -14.76
CA GLY A 466 1.47 -5.14 -16.13
C GLY A 466 0.87 -3.74 -16.25
N MET A 467 0.43 -3.13 -15.15
CA MET A 467 -0.10 -1.76 -15.14
C MET A 467 1.01 -0.72 -14.88
N PRO A 468 0.95 0.47 -15.51
CA PRO A 468 1.86 1.58 -15.21
C PRO A 468 1.94 1.93 -13.72
N ASP A 469 0.80 1.94 -13.02
CA ASP A 469 0.72 2.25 -11.59
C ASP A 469 1.46 1.24 -10.72
N GLU A 470 1.38 -0.05 -11.06
CA GLU A 470 2.13 -1.10 -10.37
C GLU A 470 3.64 -0.95 -10.62
N GLN A 471 4.05 -0.47 -11.80
CA GLN A 471 5.45 -0.17 -12.11
C GLN A 471 5.96 1.07 -11.35
N ILE A 472 5.13 2.11 -11.22
CA ILE A 472 5.43 3.29 -10.41
C ILE A 472 5.62 2.91 -8.95
N ALA A 473 4.72 2.08 -8.40
CA ALA A 473 4.84 1.59 -7.03
C ALA A 473 6.11 0.76 -6.84
N ALA A 474 6.40 -0.18 -7.75
CA ALA A 474 7.61 -0.99 -7.70
C ALA A 474 8.90 -0.14 -7.73
N TRP A 475 8.93 0.92 -8.54
CA TRP A 475 10.07 1.82 -8.59
C TRP A 475 10.19 2.70 -7.34
N GLY A 476 9.08 3.19 -6.79
CA GLY A 476 9.09 3.89 -5.51
C GLY A 476 9.66 3.02 -4.39
N ILE A 477 9.28 1.74 -4.37
CA ILE A 477 9.80 0.74 -3.43
C ILE A 477 11.30 0.54 -3.63
N GLU A 478 11.76 0.44 -4.89
CA GLU A 478 13.19 0.34 -5.23
C GLU A 478 13.97 1.57 -4.71
N LYS A 479 13.44 2.79 -4.84
CA LYS A 479 14.12 4.00 -4.34
C LYS A 479 14.18 4.02 -2.81
N LEU A 480 13.11 3.64 -2.14
CA LEU A 480 13.09 3.50 -0.67
C LEU A 480 13.96 2.33 -0.17
N ASP A 481 14.50 1.52 -1.06
CA ASP A 481 15.45 0.44 -0.78
C ASP A 481 16.93 0.87 -0.90
N GLN A 482 17.19 2.10 -1.35
CA GLN A 482 18.54 2.66 -1.52
C GLN A 482 18.94 3.49 -0.31
N GLU A 483 20.24 3.71 -0.16
CA GLU A 483 20.82 4.63 0.82
C GLU A 483 21.09 6.00 0.18
N TYR A 484 20.83 7.08 0.92
CA TYR A 484 21.06 8.45 0.46
C TYR A 484 21.84 9.23 1.52
N ASP A 485 22.94 9.88 1.11
CA ASP A 485 23.74 10.76 1.97
C ASP A 485 23.09 12.15 2.18
N GLN A 486 22.12 12.49 1.34
CA GLN A 486 21.38 13.76 1.34
C GLN A 486 19.87 13.47 1.43
N PRO A 487 19.03 14.40 1.93
CA PRO A 487 17.60 14.15 2.02
C PRO A 487 17.02 14.02 0.61
N PHE A 488 15.94 13.26 0.43
CA PHE A 488 15.31 13.07 -0.87
C PHE A 488 13.95 13.74 -0.99
N PHE A 489 13.63 14.17 -2.21
CA PHE A 489 12.29 14.55 -2.65
C PHE A 489 11.85 13.52 -3.71
N LEU A 490 11.16 12.48 -3.26
CA LEU A 490 10.68 11.37 -4.09
C LEU A 490 9.22 11.63 -4.49
N SER A 491 8.99 11.84 -5.78
CA SER A 491 7.66 12.12 -6.33
C SER A 491 7.10 10.95 -7.14
N LEU A 492 5.96 10.40 -6.73
CA LEU A 492 5.29 9.30 -7.42
C LEU A 492 3.91 9.75 -7.93
N GLY A 493 3.71 9.68 -9.24
CA GLY A 493 2.49 10.14 -9.88
C GLY A 493 1.68 9.00 -10.48
N PHE A 494 0.60 8.63 -9.82
CA PHE A 494 -0.31 7.58 -10.27
C PHE A 494 -1.33 8.10 -11.29
N TYR A 495 -1.66 7.23 -12.23
CA TYR A 495 -2.45 7.51 -13.42
C TYR A 495 -3.93 7.19 -13.25
N LYS A 496 -4.28 6.10 -12.58
CA LYS A 496 -5.69 5.77 -12.35
C LYS A 496 -6.28 6.64 -11.24
N PRO A 497 -7.60 6.91 -11.24
CA PRO A 497 -8.63 6.39 -12.14
C PRO A 497 -8.81 7.14 -13.48
N HIS A 498 -7.86 7.98 -13.92
CA HIS A 498 -7.92 8.64 -15.23
C HIS A 498 -8.23 7.66 -16.37
N THR A 499 -9.03 8.15 -17.31
CA THR A 499 -9.48 7.39 -18.48
C THR A 499 -8.35 7.01 -19.46
N PRO A 500 -8.44 5.87 -20.17
CA PRO A 500 -9.50 4.88 -20.08
C PRO A 500 -9.48 4.18 -18.72
N MET A 501 -10.64 3.92 -18.12
CA MET A 501 -10.80 3.26 -16.82
C MET A 501 -10.55 1.76 -16.97
N THR A 502 -9.27 1.44 -17.14
CA THR A 502 -8.78 0.07 -17.31
C THR A 502 -8.02 -0.36 -16.07
N ALA A 503 -8.39 -1.53 -15.55
CA ALA A 503 -7.70 -2.17 -14.44
C ALA A 503 -7.70 -3.69 -14.66
N PRO A 504 -6.76 -4.42 -14.04
CA PRO A 504 -6.77 -5.87 -14.09
C PRO A 504 -8.07 -6.48 -13.56
N LYS A 505 -8.54 -7.60 -14.14
CA LYS A 505 -9.78 -8.30 -13.76
C LYS A 505 -9.93 -8.52 -12.25
N ARG A 506 -8.83 -8.86 -11.57
CA ARG A 506 -8.77 -9.06 -10.11
C ARG A 506 -9.24 -7.86 -9.26
N TYR A 507 -9.28 -6.65 -9.81
CA TYR A 507 -9.85 -5.48 -9.11
C TYR A 507 -11.31 -5.25 -9.46
N PHE A 508 -11.75 -5.63 -10.66
CA PHE A 508 -13.18 -5.65 -11.01
C PHE A 508 -13.93 -6.70 -10.20
N GLU A 509 -13.34 -7.88 -10.02
CA GLU A 509 -13.93 -9.03 -9.32
C GLU A 509 -14.13 -8.79 -7.81
N GLN A 510 -13.59 -7.70 -7.25
CA GLN A 510 -13.82 -7.27 -5.85
C GLN A 510 -15.19 -6.63 -5.64
N PHE A 511 -15.86 -6.25 -6.72
CA PHE A 511 -17.14 -5.55 -6.69
C PHE A 511 -18.17 -6.34 -7.47
N ASP A 512 -19.31 -6.60 -6.84
CA ASP A 512 -20.50 -7.00 -7.57
C ASP A 512 -21.10 -5.76 -8.25
N ARG A 513 -20.92 -5.68 -9.57
CA ARG A 513 -21.36 -4.55 -10.39
C ARG A 513 -22.83 -4.18 -10.16
N ASP A 514 -23.69 -5.17 -10.02
CA ASP A 514 -25.14 -4.98 -10.02
C ASP A 514 -25.65 -4.48 -8.65
N SER A 515 -24.87 -4.62 -7.58
CA SER A 515 -25.15 -4.07 -6.26
C SER A 515 -24.47 -2.73 -5.95
N LEU A 516 -23.52 -2.27 -6.77
CA LEU A 516 -22.86 -0.97 -6.58
C LEU A 516 -23.85 0.20 -6.51
N THR A 517 -23.62 1.09 -5.55
CA THR A 517 -24.31 2.35 -5.34
C THR A 517 -23.93 3.32 -6.45
N LEU A 518 -24.92 3.71 -7.25
CA LEU A 518 -24.74 4.74 -8.27
C LEU A 518 -24.78 6.13 -7.62
N PRO A 519 -24.13 7.14 -8.22
CA PRO A 519 -24.17 8.48 -7.67
C PRO A 519 -25.59 9.04 -7.66
N ASN A 520 -25.85 9.85 -6.63
CA ASN A 520 -27.12 10.53 -6.48
C ASN A 520 -27.19 11.69 -7.47
N VAL A 521 -28.12 11.64 -8.42
CA VAL A 521 -28.21 12.64 -9.49
C VAL A 521 -29.61 13.23 -9.54
N LEU A 522 -29.69 14.55 -9.61
CA LEU A 522 -30.93 15.28 -9.84
C LEU A 522 -31.11 15.49 -11.35
N GLU A 523 -32.25 15.08 -11.91
CA GLU A 523 -32.46 15.11 -13.37
C GLU A 523 -32.47 16.54 -13.94
N ASN A 524 -32.96 17.49 -13.14
CA ASN A 524 -33.08 18.89 -13.49
C ASN A 524 -32.05 19.80 -12.79
N ASP A 525 -30.90 19.24 -12.37
CA ASP A 525 -29.79 19.92 -11.65
C ASP A 525 -29.13 21.07 -12.44
N LEU A 526 -29.50 21.26 -13.71
CA LEU A 526 -29.03 22.38 -14.54
C LEU A 526 -30.06 23.50 -14.67
N ASP A 527 -31.26 23.38 -14.09
CA ASP A 527 -32.33 24.36 -14.28
C ASP A 527 -32.05 25.70 -13.58
N ASP A 528 -31.34 25.66 -12.44
CA ASP A 528 -30.98 26.83 -11.63
C ASP A 528 -29.53 27.30 -11.83
N VAL A 529 -28.77 26.61 -12.69
CA VAL A 529 -27.42 26.99 -13.12
C VAL A 529 -27.53 28.10 -14.18
N PRO A 530 -26.74 29.18 -14.10
CA PRO A 530 -26.68 30.21 -15.14
C PRO A 530 -26.34 29.65 -16.53
N GLU A 531 -26.83 30.31 -17.58
CA GLU A 531 -26.72 29.85 -18.97
C GLU A 531 -25.27 29.52 -19.38
N ILE A 532 -24.29 30.32 -18.95
CA ILE A 532 -22.88 30.06 -19.22
C ILE A 532 -22.38 28.72 -18.64
N GLY A 533 -22.78 28.38 -17.40
CA GLY A 533 -22.47 27.12 -16.75
C GLY A 533 -23.18 25.94 -17.42
N ARG A 534 -24.48 26.09 -17.73
CA ARG A 534 -25.28 25.08 -18.45
C ARG A 534 -24.65 24.73 -19.79
N ARG A 535 -24.24 25.74 -20.57
CA ARG A 535 -23.63 25.54 -21.88
C ARG A 535 -22.31 24.80 -21.82
N TRP A 536 -21.54 24.93 -20.73
CA TRP A 536 -20.32 24.14 -20.57
C TRP A 536 -20.60 22.63 -20.49
N VAL A 537 -21.77 22.20 -20.03
CA VAL A 537 -22.19 20.78 -20.08
C VAL A 537 -22.81 20.46 -21.45
N LEU A 538 -23.80 21.25 -21.87
CA LEU A 538 -24.64 20.94 -23.04
C LEU A 538 -23.88 21.04 -24.38
N ASP A 539 -23.02 22.04 -24.57
CA ASP A 539 -22.22 22.21 -25.80
C ASP A 539 -21.17 21.09 -25.95
N ARG A 540 -20.92 20.33 -24.87
CA ARG A 540 -20.03 19.16 -24.82
C ARG A 540 -20.81 17.86 -24.59
N SER A 541 -22.11 17.83 -24.88
CA SER A 541 -23.00 16.70 -24.55
C SER A 541 -22.48 15.33 -25.01
N LYS A 542 -21.88 15.25 -26.21
CA LYS A 542 -21.28 14.00 -26.74
C LYS A 542 -19.96 13.58 -26.07
N LEU A 543 -19.34 14.48 -25.30
CA LEU A 543 -18.05 14.29 -24.66
C LEU A 543 -18.17 13.99 -23.17
N ILE A 544 -19.12 14.65 -22.49
CA ILE A 544 -19.12 14.76 -21.03
C ILE A 544 -20.53 14.74 -20.40
N ALA A 545 -21.63 14.60 -21.14
CA ALA A 545 -22.97 14.63 -20.53
C ALA A 545 -23.49 13.24 -20.17
N GLU A 546 -24.24 13.17 -19.06
CA GLU A 546 -24.92 11.95 -18.59
C GLU A 546 -25.89 11.39 -19.65
N GLU A 547 -26.51 12.25 -20.47
CA GLU A 547 -27.37 11.82 -21.56
C GLU A 547 -26.64 10.96 -22.62
N ALA A 548 -25.37 11.28 -22.95
CA ALA A 548 -24.60 10.46 -23.88
C ALA A 548 -24.25 9.08 -23.30
N VAL A 549 -24.03 9.00 -21.97
CA VAL A 549 -23.83 7.73 -21.25
C VAL A 549 -25.10 6.88 -21.29
N LYS A 550 -26.26 7.48 -21.01
CA LYS A 550 -27.57 6.81 -21.10
C LYS A 550 -27.86 6.27 -22.50
N GLN A 551 -27.48 7.01 -23.55
CA GLN A 551 -27.68 6.60 -24.95
C GLN A 551 -26.73 5.50 -25.44
N TYR A 552 -25.65 5.20 -24.70
CA TYR A 552 -24.71 4.15 -25.08
C TYR A 552 -25.32 2.75 -24.87
N SER A 553 -25.71 2.44 -23.63
CA SER A 553 -26.49 1.25 -23.26
C SER A 553 -27.14 1.44 -21.88
N PRO A 554 -28.21 0.69 -21.54
CA PRO A 554 -28.86 0.79 -20.23
C PRO A 554 -27.94 0.48 -19.03
N THR A 555 -26.87 -0.28 -19.25
CA THR A 555 -25.92 -0.70 -18.20
C THR A 555 -24.67 0.16 -18.14
N TYR A 556 -24.44 1.04 -19.13
CA TYR A 556 -23.13 1.67 -19.31
C TYR A 556 -22.69 2.56 -18.14
N ARG A 557 -23.63 3.32 -17.57
CA ARG A 557 -23.38 4.13 -16.36
C ARG A 557 -22.81 3.28 -15.22
N ARG A 558 -23.45 2.14 -14.96
CA ARG A 558 -23.03 1.20 -13.92
C ARG A 558 -21.70 0.53 -14.24
N GLU A 559 -21.44 0.24 -15.52
CA GLU A 559 -20.16 -0.29 -15.97
C GLU A 559 -19.01 0.71 -15.75
N LEU A 560 -19.22 2.00 -16.02
CA LEU A 560 -18.24 3.06 -15.74
C LEU A 560 -18.00 3.22 -14.24
N VAL A 561 -19.06 3.20 -13.42
CA VAL A 561 -18.95 3.21 -11.94
C VAL A 561 -18.13 2.02 -11.44
N HIS A 562 -18.41 0.81 -11.92
CA HIS A 562 -17.65 -0.39 -11.58
C HIS A 562 -16.18 -0.27 -11.97
N ALA A 563 -15.90 0.25 -13.17
CA ALA A 563 -14.54 0.48 -13.63
C ALA A 563 -13.81 1.54 -12.80
N TYR A 564 -14.50 2.58 -12.35
CA TYR A 564 -13.93 3.60 -11.46
C TYR A 564 -13.53 2.97 -10.12
N HIS A 565 -14.42 2.21 -9.46
CA HIS A 565 -14.10 1.47 -8.24
C HIS A 565 -12.91 0.52 -8.41
N ALA A 566 -12.86 -0.24 -9.50
CA ALA A 566 -11.74 -1.15 -9.79
C ALA A 566 -10.41 -0.39 -9.97
N CYS A 567 -10.45 0.79 -10.60
CA CYS A 567 -9.28 1.65 -10.74
C CYS A 567 -8.82 2.24 -9.40
N VAL A 568 -9.76 2.68 -8.56
CA VAL A 568 -9.47 3.20 -7.22
C VAL A 568 -8.84 2.11 -6.34
N ALA A 569 -9.38 0.88 -6.35
CA ALA A 569 -8.82 -0.25 -5.61
C ALA A 569 -7.39 -0.63 -6.07
N LEU A 570 -7.10 -0.54 -7.38
CA LEU A 570 -5.74 -0.70 -7.90
C LEU A 570 -4.78 0.35 -7.33
N ILE A 571 -5.22 1.61 -7.27
CA ILE A 571 -4.39 2.69 -6.73
C ILE A 571 -4.16 2.55 -5.24
N ASP A 572 -5.20 2.18 -4.48
CA ASP A 572 -5.08 1.88 -3.05
C ASP A 572 -4.01 0.82 -2.79
N ASP A 573 -4.02 -0.31 -3.53
CA ASP A 573 -2.99 -1.35 -3.39
C ASP A 573 -1.58 -0.85 -3.77
N CYS A 574 -1.46 -0.08 -4.85
CA CYS A 574 -0.18 0.47 -5.30
C CYS A 574 0.42 1.44 -4.27
N ILE A 575 -0.37 2.39 -3.78
CA ILE A 575 0.04 3.35 -2.75
C ILE A 575 0.34 2.62 -1.44
N GLY A 576 -0.51 1.68 -1.04
CA GLY A 576 -0.31 0.87 0.16
C GLY A 576 1.03 0.12 0.14
N GLN A 577 1.45 -0.41 -1.01
CA GLN A 577 2.76 -1.07 -1.15
C GLN A 577 3.93 -0.08 -0.94
N VAL A 578 3.84 1.14 -1.46
CA VAL A 578 4.87 2.19 -1.26
C VAL A 578 4.91 2.64 0.20
N LEU A 579 3.76 2.95 0.80
CA LEU A 579 3.68 3.40 2.19
C LEU A 579 4.21 2.34 3.15
N ARG A 580 3.83 1.07 2.95
CA ARG A 580 4.40 -0.05 3.72
C ARG A 580 5.91 -0.16 3.55
N LYS A 581 6.45 0.08 2.36
CA LYS A 581 7.90 0.09 2.17
C LYS A 581 8.56 1.24 2.92
N LEU A 582 7.98 2.44 2.86
CA LEU A 582 8.50 3.59 3.60
C LEU A 582 8.53 3.31 5.11
N ASP A 583 7.43 2.80 5.66
CA ASP A 583 7.30 2.49 7.08
C ASP A 583 8.30 1.42 7.55
N ASN A 584 8.72 0.52 6.65
CA ASN A 584 9.71 -0.52 6.92
C ASN A 584 11.13 -0.13 6.45
N SER A 585 11.37 1.13 6.11
CA SER A 585 12.68 1.64 5.68
C SER A 585 13.35 2.46 6.78
N PRO A 586 14.68 2.70 6.70
CA PRO A 586 15.37 3.64 7.58
C PRO A 586 14.80 5.07 7.56
N TYR A 587 13.99 5.40 6.54
CA TYR A 587 13.41 6.72 6.34
C TYR A 587 12.06 6.91 7.04
N ALA A 588 11.48 5.88 7.64
CA ALA A 588 10.12 5.89 8.20
C ALA A 588 9.86 7.07 9.16
N ASN A 589 10.82 7.35 10.05
CA ASN A 589 10.69 8.37 11.10
C ASN A 589 11.21 9.76 10.68
N ASN A 590 11.71 9.90 9.45
CA ASN A 590 12.25 11.16 8.94
C ASN A 590 11.71 11.50 7.54
N THR A 591 10.47 11.12 7.25
CA THR A 591 9.85 11.39 5.94
C THR A 591 8.48 12.01 6.11
N ILE A 592 8.33 13.21 5.55
CA ILE A 592 7.04 13.83 5.31
C ILE A 592 6.39 13.12 4.13
N VAL A 593 5.14 12.72 4.27
CA VAL A 593 4.35 12.15 3.18
C VAL A 593 3.22 13.11 2.86
N VAL A 594 3.16 13.60 1.63
CA VAL A 594 2.02 14.35 1.11
C VAL A 594 1.38 13.51 0.02
N LEU A 595 0.12 13.13 0.22
CA LEU A 595 -0.69 12.42 -0.75
C LEU A 595 -1.84 13.32 -1.18
N CYS A 596 -1.93 13.62 -2.47
CA CYS A 596 -3.07 14.38 -3.00
C CYS A 596 -3.62 13.85 -4.33
N SER A 597 -4.89 14.12 -4.62
CA SER A 597 -5.40 14.04 -6.00
C SER A 597 -5.27 15.41 -6.67
N ASP A 598 -4.99 15.45 -7.98
CA ASP A 598 -4.83 16.74 -8.67
C ASP A 598 -6.15 17.51 -8.84
N HIS A 599 -7.28 16.81 -8.84
CA HIS A 599 -8.63 17.36 -8.76
C HIS A 599 -9.63 16.19 -8.59
N GLY A 600 -10.92 16.50 -8.42
CA GLY A 600 -11.99 15.51 -8.35
C GLY A 600 -12.45 14.99 -9.72
N TRP A 601 -13.59 14.29 -9.73
CA TRP A 601 -14.19 13.65 -10.90
C TRP A 601 -15.69 13.40 -10.72
N HIS A 602 -16.48 13.79 -11.71
CA HIS A 602 -17.91 13.52 -11.84
C HIS A 602 -18.19 12.17 -12.51
N LEU A 603 -19.23 11.50 -12.00
CA LEU A 603 -19.76 10.21 -12.45
C LEU A 603 -21.28 10.30 -12.75
N GLY A 604 -21.76 11.50 -13.10
CA GLY A 604 -23.11 11.79 -13.56
C GLY A 604 -23.75 13.01 -12.89
N GLU A 605 -23.21 13.47 -11.76
CA GLU A 605 -23.65 14.64 -11.00
C GLU A 605 -23.63 15.89 -11.89
N LYS A 606 -24.61 16.80 -11.74
CA LYS A 606 -24.80 17.96 -12.62
C LYS A 606 -24.87 17.62 -14.11
N ASN A 607 -25.48 16.47 -14.44
CA ASN A 607 -25.61 15.93 -15.80
C ASN A 607 -24.24 15.84 -16.51
N HIS A 608 -23.17 15.65 -15.73
CA HIS A 608 -21.80 15.77 -16.18
C HIS A 608 -20.98 14.55 -15.76
N TRP A 609 -20.04 14.17 -16.61
CA TRP A 609 -19.00 13.19 -16.36
C TRP A 609 -17.65 13.84 -16.54
N ARG A 610 -16.64 13.37 -15.82
CA ARG A 610 -15.24 13.85 -15.89
C ARG A 610 -14.97 15.05 -14.98
N LYS A 611 -14.41 16.12 -15.51
CA LYS A 611 -13.75 17.18 -14.74
C LYS A 611 -13.89 18.52 -15.45
N TRP A 612 -13.18 19.52 -14.95
CA TRP A 612 -13.09 20.86 -15.55
C TRP A 612 -14.38 21.66 -15.42
N MET A 613 -14.95 21.61 -14.22
CA MET A 613 -16.15 22.34 -13.78
C MET A 613 -15.90 23.06 -12.44
N PRO A 614 -16.71 24.07 -12.08
CA PRO A 614 -16.52 24.86 -10.84
C PRO A 614 -17.16 24.22 -9.59
N TRP A 615 -17.82 23.08 -9.74
CA TRP A 615 -18.59 22.41 -8.68
C TRP A 615 -17.73 21.53 -7.77
N GLU A 616 -18.27 21.20 -6.59
CA GLU A 616 -17.58 20.41 -5.55
C GLU A 616 -16.89 19.17 -6.14
N GLU A 617 -17.62 18.37 -6.91
CA GLU A 617 -17.18 17.05 -7.40
C GLU A 617 -15.97 17.13 -8.32
N SER A 618 -15.79 18.26 -9.01
CA SER A 618 -14.63 18.49 -9.85
C SER A 618 -13.48 19.15 -9.10
N THR A 619 -13.76 19.92 -8.04
CA THR A 619 -12.74 20.76 -7.38
C THR A 619 -12.16 20.14 -6.12
N ARG A 620 -12.94 19.35 -5.38
CA ARG A 620 -12.53 18.67 -4.15
C ARG A 620 -11.47 17.62 -4.47
N SER A 621 -10.40 17.63 -3.70
CA SER A 621 -9.25 16.75 -3.84
C SER A 621 -9.04 15.97 -2.55
N LEU A 622 -8.53 14.75 -2.68
CA LEU A 622 -7.92 14.06 -1.55
C LEU A 622 -6.66 14.83 -1.13
N LEU A 623 -6.48 15.08 0.16
CA LEU A 623 -5.23 15.57 0.74
C LEU A 623 -5.01 14.92 2.11
N ILE A 624 -3.98 14.07 2.20
CA ILE A 624 -3.53 13.46 3.44
C ILE A 624 -2.07 13.83 3.65
N VAL A 625 -1.74 14.34 4.83
CA VAL A 625 -0.37 14.76 5.17
C VAL A 625 0.07 14.05 6.43
N ARG A 626 1.18 13.30 6.33
CA ARG A 626 1.86 12.68 7.46
C ARG A 626 3.18 13.41 7.68
N THR A 627 3.41 13.90 8.88
CA THR A 627 4.73 14.38 9.29
C THR A 627 5.17 13.60 10.53
N PRO A 628 6.48 13.42 10.76
CA PRO A 628 6.96 12.70 11.95
C PRO A 628 6.52 13.34 13.29
N ASP A 629 6.18 14.62 13.29
CA ASP A 629 6.00 15.48 14.47
C ASP A 629 4.60 16.10 14.62
N ALA A 630 3.68 15.87 13.67
CA ALA A 630 2.35 16.49 13.69
C ALA A 630 1.49 15.98 14.85
N ALA A 631 1.11 16.89 15.76
CA ALA A 631 0.25 16.58 16.90
C ALA A 631 -1.19 16.18 16.50
N GLY A 632 -1.65 16.59 15.31
CA GLY A 632 -2.97 16.24 14.76
C GLY A 632 -3.03 14.88 14.07
N SER A 633 -1.97 14.07 14.11
CA SER A 633 -1.94 12.76 13.45
C SER A 633 -3.13 11.88 13.89
N GLY A 634 -3.85 11.31 12.91
CA GLY A 634 -5.07 10.53 13.10
C GLY A 634 -6.35 11.35 13.19
N GLN A 635 -6.28 12.68 13.01
CA GLN A 635 -7.44 13.56 13.04
C GLN A 635 -7.83 14.06 11.64
N VAL A 636 -9.06 14.55 11.53
CA VAL A 636 -9.59 15.16 10.30
C VAL A 636 -9.63 16.68 10.48
N CYS A 637 -8.97 17.39 9.56
CA CYS A 637 -9.04 18.83 9.43
C CYS A 637 -10.21 19.21 8.52
N GLN A 638 -11.19 19.95 9.06
CA GLN A 638 -12.38 20.42 8.34
C GLN A 638 -12.17 21.76 7.61
N ARG A 639 -11.04 22.42 7.86
CA ARG A 639 -10.73 23.73 7.28
C ARG A 639 -10.53 23.63 5.78
N THR A 640 -11.07 24.61 5.04
CA THR A 640 -10.88 24.65 3.60
C THR A 640 -9.47 25.08 3.21
N VAL A 641 -8.74 24.20 2.53
CA VAL A 641 -7.37 24.46 2.04
C VAL A 641 -7.26 24.31 0.52
N GLY A 642 -6.29 24.99 -0.10
CA GLY A 642 -5.99 24.80 -1.52
C GLY A 642 -4.77 23.91 -1.73
N LEU A 643 -4.70 23.13 -2.81
CA LEU A 643 -3.46 22.40 -3.15
C LEU A 643 -2.25 23.35 -3.37
N ILE A 644 -2.51 24.61 -3.75
CA ILE A 644 -1.51 25.69 -3.84
C ILE A 644 -0.73 25.90 -2.53
N ASP A 645 -1.32 25.52 -1.39
CA ASP A 645 -0.76 25.67 -0.05
C ASP A 645 0.29 24.58 0.27
N ILE A 646 0.37 23.51 -0.54
CA ILE A 646 1.34 22.42 -0.35
C ILE A 646 2.78 22.93 -0.43
N TYR A 647 3.10 23.76 -1.43
CA TYR A 647 4.47 24.25 -1.64
C TYR A 647 5.00 25.08 -0.46
N PRO A 648 4.33 26.17 -0.01
CA PRO A 648 4.79 26.89 1.17
C PRO A 648 4.78 26.03 2.44
N THR A 649 3.88 25.05 2.55
CA THR A 649 3.88 24.12 3.70
C THR A 649 5.12 23.21 3.70
N LEU A 650 5.50 22.66 2.55
CA LEU A 650 6.72 21.87 2.43
C LEU A 650 7.98 22.71 2.67
N ALA A 651 7.98 24.00 2.29
CA ALA A 651 9.05 24.92 2.64
C ALA A 651 9.21 25.09 4.15
N GLU A 652 8.11 25.32 4.87
CA GLU A 652 8.14 25.43 6.33
C GLU A 652 8.52 24.12 7.01
N LEU A 653 7.92 23.00 6.59
CA LEU A 653 8.18 21.67 7.16
C LEU A 653 9.62 21.19 6.99
N CYS A 654 10.27 21.56 5.89
CA CYS A 654 11.66 21.19 5.62
C CYS A 654 12.67 22.24 6.10
N GLU A 655 12.20 23.29 6.80
CA GLU A 655 13.03 24.41 7.28
C GLU A 655 13.81 25.09 6.15
N LEU A 656 13.16 25.27 5.00
CA LEU A 656 13.73 25.90 3.81
C LEU A 656 13.10 27.27 3.58
N SER A 657 13.91 28.21 3.09
CA SER A 657 13.36 29.50 2.64
C SER A 657 12.49 29.28 1.40
N PRO A 658 11.20 29.68 1.43
CA PRO A 658 10.33 29.55 0.27
C PRO A 658 10.84 30.43 -0.87
N PRO A 659 10.66 30.02 -2.14
CA PRO A 659 10.96 30.88 -3.28
C PRO A 659 10.01 32.08 -3.34
N ASP A 660 10.44 33.14 -4.01
CA ASP A 660 9.60 34.32 -4.24
C ASP A 660 8.38 34.00 -5.10
N GLY A 661 7.28 34.72 -4.84
CA GLY A 661 6.09 34.70 -5.69
C GLY A 661 5.08 33.58 -5.41
N LEU A 662 5.27 32.78 -4.34
CA LEU A 662 4.22 31.89 -3.85
C LEU A 662 2.98 32.70 -3.41
N GLN A 663 1.80 32.25 -3.82
CA GLN A 663 0.50 32.82 -3.45
C GLN A 663 -0.28 31.95 -2.46
N GLY A 664 0.13 30.68 -2.27
CA GLY A 664 -0.39 29.81 -1.22
C GLY A 664 0.09 30.23 0.18
N LEU A 665 -0.51 29.66 1.22
CA LEU A 665 -0.09 29.84 2.61
C LEU A 665 0.22 28.48 3.23
N SER A 666 1.21 28.43 4.11
CA SER A 666 1.49 27.18 4.82
C SER A 666 0.34 26.82 5.76
N PHE A 667 -0.15 25.58 5.66
CA PHE A 667 -1.11 25.00 6.59
C PHE A 667 -0.43 24.22 7.71
N ARG A 668 0.88 24.39 7.95
CA ARG A 668 1.63 23.69 9.02
C ARG A 668 0.90 23.70 10.36
N LYS A 669 0.33 24.85 10.75
CA LYS A 669 -0.43 24.98 12.01
C LYS A 669 -1.65 24.06 12.10
N LEU A 670 -2.28 23.74 10.98
CA LEU A 670 -3.40 22.82 10.91
C LEU A 670 -2.96 21.35 11.02
N LEU A 671 -1.68 21.05 10.80
CA LEU A 671 -1.13 19.71 11.06
C LEU A 671 -1.00 19.45 12.57
N ASP A 672 -0.75 20.49 13.36
CA ASP A 672 -0.65 20.39 14.82
C ASP A 672 -2.00 20.62 15.52
N ASN A 673 -2.84 21.48 14.96
CA ASN A 673 -4.19 21.76 15.46
C ASN A 673 -5.20 21.80 14.29
N PRO A 674 -5.78 20.65 13.90
CA PRO A 674 -6.75 20.56 12.80
C PRO A 674 -8.00 21.43 12.95
N ASP A 675 -8.39 21.78 14.17
CA ASP A 675 -9.52 22.70 14.45
C ASP A 675 -9.08 24.17 14.56
N GLY A 676 -7.78 24.43 14.36
CA GLY A 676 -7.17 25.74 14.48
C GLY A 676 -7.77 26.79 13.55
N PRO A 677 -7.51 28.08 13.81
CA PRO A 677 -8.02 29.18 13.00
C PRO A 677 -7.44 29.12 11.59
N TRP A 678 -8.32 29.29 10.60
CA TRP A 678 -7.97 29.34 9.18
C TRP A 678 -8.97 30.22 8.45
N ASP A 679 -8.56 31.45 8.12
CA ASP A 679 -9.47 32.50 7.68
C ASP A 679 -9.48 32.69 6.16
N ARG A 680 -8.94 31.73 5.39
CA ARG A 680 -8.80 31.83 3.93
C ARG A 680 -9.56 30.71 3.22
N PRO A 681 -10.45 31.04 2.27
CA PRO A 681 -11.11 30.03 1.44
C PRO A 681 -10.19 29.54 0.31
N ALA A 682 -10.54 28.41 -0.30
CA ALA A 682 -9.89 27.94 -1.51
C ALA A 682 -10.53 28.58 -2.76
N LEU A 683 -9.68 29.02 -3.70
CA LEU A 683 -10.08 29.52 -5.02
C LEU A 683 -9.75 28.47 -6.09
N THR A 684 -10.73 28.14 -6.91
CA THR A 684 -10.56 27.37 -8.15
C THR A 684 -11.01 28.22 -9.35
N SER A 685 -10.30 28.13 -10.47
CA SER A 685 -10.70 28.77 -11.73
C SER A 685 -10.97 27.72 -12.78
N THR A 686 -12.04 27.86 -13.56
CA THR A 686 -12.30 26.95 -14.70
C THR A 686 -11.71 27.50 -15.99
N LYS A 687 -11.91 28.80 -16.21
CA LYS A 687 -11.40 29.61 -17.32
C LYS A 687 -11.07 31.01 -16.79
N ALA A 688 -10.33 31.81 -17.55
CA ALA A 688 -10.07 33.21 -17.19
C ALA A 688 -11.39 33.94 -16.89
N GLY A 689 -11.45 34.65 -15.77
CA GLY A 689 -12.64 35.37 -15.30
C GLY A 689 -13.78 34.50 -14.76
N ASN A 690 -13.59 33.18 -14.63
CA ASN A 690 -14.62 32.28 -14.11
C ASN A 690 -14.06 31.51 -12.91
N HIS A 691 -14.58 31.85 -11.73
CA HIS A 691 -13.97 31.52 -10.45
C HIS A 691 -15.00 30.95 -9.49
N THR A 692 -14.55 30.02 -8.66
CA THR A 692 -15.31 29.51 -7.52
C THR A 692 -14.47 29.65 -6.25
N VAL A 693 -15.12 30.05 -5.17
CA VAL A 693 -14.54 30.16 -3.84
C VAL A 693 -15.29 29.23 -2.91
N ARG A 694 -14.56 28.32 -2.28
CA ARG A 694 -15.06 27.44 -1.23
C ARG A 694 -14.52 27.91 0.11
N SER A 695 -15.38 28.41 1.00
CA SER A 695 -15.11 28.54 2.44
C SER A 695 -15.53 27.27 3.16
N ASP A 696 -15.40 27.17 4.50
CA ASP A 696 -15.80 25.95 5.24
C ASP A 696 -17.27 25.55 4.96
N ARG A 697 -18.17 26.52 4.84
CA ARG A 697 -19.62 26.28 4.62
C ARG A 697 -20.12 26.59 3.21
N TRP A 698 -19.60 27.61 2.55
CA TRP A 698 -20.22 28.14 1.33
C TRP A 698 -19.36 27.86 0.11
N ARG A 699 -20.00 27.49 -1.00
CA ARG A 699 -19.43 27.63 -2.34
C ARG A 699 -20.08 28.80 -3.05
N TYR A 700 -19.27 29.74 -3.53
CA TYR A 700 -19.72 30.85 -4.37
C TYR A 700 -19.00 30.82 -5.71
N ILE A 701 -19.76 30.87 -6.81
CA ILE A 701 -19.24 30.86 -8.18
C ILE A 701 -19.59 32.19 -8.83
N ARG A 702 -18.60 32.82 -9.46
CA ARG A 702 -18.77 34.03 -10.26
C ARG A 702 -18.22 33.80 -11.66
N TYR A 703 -19.10 33.93 -12.64
CA TYR A 703 -18.78 33.80 -14.06
C TYR A 703 -18.32 35.13 -14.65
N ILE A 704 -17.66 35.05 -15.81
CA ILE A 704 -17.11 36.23 -16.50
C ILE A 704 -18.19 37.19 -17.00
N ASP A 705 -19.42 36.72 -17.20
CA ASP A 705 -20.57 37.54 -17.59
C ASP A 705 -21.27 38.20 -16.39
N GLY A 706 -20.78 37.97 -15.17
CA GLY A 706 -21.33 38.48 -13.93
C GLY A 706 -22.45 37.63 -13.33
N SER A 707 -22.83 36.53 -13.97
CA SER A 707 -23.75 35.57 -13.35
C SER A 707 -23.10 34.81 -12.19
N GLU A 708 -23.92 34.32 -11.27
CA GLU A 708 -23.48 33.82 -9.97
C GLU A 708 -24.19 32.51 -9.58
N GLU A 709 -23.49 31.65 -8.85
CA GLU A 709 -24.08 30.53 -8.08
C GLU A 709 -23.65 30.64 -6.61
N LEU A 710 -24.51 30.20 -5.69
CA LEU A 710 -24.20 30.09 -4.26
C LEU A 710 -24.83 28.83 -3.67
N TYR A 711 -24.04 28.02 -2.98
CA TYR A 711 -24.49 26.78 -2.34
C TYR A 711 -24.09 26.73 -0.86
N ASP A 712 -25.01 26.26 -0.03
CA ASP A 712 -24.82 26.06 1.42
C ASP A 712 -24.51 24.59 1.72
N HIS A 713 -23.23 24.26 1.91
CA HIS A 713 -22.82 22.86 2.08
C HIS A 713 -23.22 22.23 3.42
N ASP A 714 -23.64 23.03 4.41
CA ASP A 714 -24.15 22.46 5.67
C ASP A 714 -25.50 21.75 5.48
N VAL A 715 -26.28 22.14 4.45
CA VAL A 715 -27.64 21.63 4.20
C VAL A 715 -27.85 21.09 2.78
N ASP A 716 -27.04 21.52 1.82
CA ASP A 716 -27.07 21.12 0.41
C ASP A 716 -25.66 20.72 -0.07
N PRO A 717 -25.12 19.58 0.42
CA PRO A 717 -23.78 19.12 0.04
C PRO A 717 -23.68 18.67 -1.42
N ASN A 718 -24.81 18.46 -2.12
CA ASN A 718 -24.83 18.08 -3.54
C ASN A 718 -24.97 19.29 -4.48
N GLU A 719 -25.06 20.51 -3.93
CA GLU A 719 -25.18 21.76 -4.70
C GLU A 719 -26.42 21.80 -5.61
N TRP A 720 -27.56 21.28 -5.17
CA TRP A 720 -28.80 21.21 -5.96
C TRP A 720 -29.66 22.47 -5.91
N HIS A 721 -29.37 23.40 -4.99
CA HIS A 721 -30.17 24.60 -4.83
C HIS A 721 -29.30 25.87 -4.84
N ASN A 722 -29.28 26.53 -6.00
CA ASN A 722 -28.59 27.79 -6.18
C ASN A 722 -29.31 28.95 -5.47
N LEU A 723 -28.67 29.46 -4.41
CA LEU A 723 -29.14 30.56 -3.57
C LEU A 723 -28.72 31.95 -4.08
N ALA A 724 -28.03 32.07 -5.22
CA ALA A 724 -27.45 33.34 -5.67
C ALA A 724 -28.50 34.45 -5.92
N ASN A 725 -29.74 34.07 -6.21
CA ASN A 725 -30.86 35.00 -6.43
C ASN A 725 -31.62 35.36 -5.15
N ASP A 726 -31.29 34.76 -3.99
CA ASP A 726 -31.89 35.11 -2.71
C ASP A 726 -31.27 36.43 -2.17
N PRO A 727 -32.05 37.52 -2.02
CA PRO A 727 -31.53 38.78 -1.50
C PRO A 727 -30.96 38.69 -0.08
N SER A 728 -31.39 37.71 0.73
CA SER A 728 -30.85 37.50 2.09
C SER A 728 -29.40 37.01 2.07
N MET A 729 -28.94 36.44 0.96
CA MET A 729 -27.58 35.93 0.79
C MET A 729 -26.57 36.99 0.30
N ASN A 730 -27.01 38.22 0.02
CA ASN A 730 -26.15 39.28 -0.54
C ASN A 730 -24.88 39.55 0.27
N SER A 731 -24.96 39.48 1.61
CA SER A 731 -23.78 39.68 2.47
C SER A 731 -22.74 38.57 2.27
N ILE A 732 -23.19 37.32 2.16
CA ILE A 732 -22.32 36.15 1.95
C ILE A 732 -21.70 36.20 0.56
N LYS A 733 -22.50 36.48 -0.48
CA LYS A 733 -22.01 36.65 -1.85
C LYS A 733 -20.93 37.73 -1.93
N LYS A 734 -21.18 38.90 -1.33
CA LYS A 734 -20.22 40.01 -1.30
C LYS A 734 -18.91 39.60 -0.64
N GLN A 735 -18.97 38.94 0.52
CA GLN A 735 -17.78 38.46 1.22
C GLN A 735 -16.95 37.48 0.36
N HIS A 736 -17.60 36.57 -0.36
CA HIS A 736 -16.90 35.60 -1.22
C HIS A 736 -16.40 36.24 -2.53
N ALA A 737 -17.12 37.19 -3.09
CA ALA A 737 -16.68 37.99 -4.24
C ALA A 737 -15.39 38.76 -3.93
N GLU A 738 -15.30 39.38 -2.74
CA GLU A 738 -14.08 40.05 -2.26
C GLU A 738 -12.87 39.11 -2.18
N TRP A 739 -13.09 37.82 -1.86
CA TRP A 739 -12.03 36.81 -1.93
C TRP A 739 -11.59 36.49 -3.36
N ILE A 740 -12.54 36.41 -4.31
CA ILE A 740 -12.17 36.25 -5.73
C ILE A 740 -11.31 37.44 -6.16
N ASP A 741 -11.75 38.66 -5.88
CA ASP A 741 -11.03 39.88 -6.25
C ASP A 741 -9.60 39.86 -5.67
N ARG A 742 -9.47 39.65 -4.35
CA ARG A 742 -8.18 39.58 -3.65
C ARG A 742 -7.24 38.49 -4.18
N LEU A 743 -7.75 37.31 -4.48
CA LEU A 743 -6.92 36.16 -4.87
C LEU A 743 -6.61 36.13 -6.37
N THR A 744 -7.34 36.91 -7.18
CA THR A 744 -7.12 37.04 -8.63
C THR A 744 -6.43 38.34 -9.03
N GLU A 745 -6.34 39.32 -8.13
CA GLU A 745 -5.63 40.58 -8.32
C GLU A 745 -4.19 40.36 -8.78
N SER A 746 -3.86 40.99 -9.91
CA SER A 746 -2.53 40.93 -10.52
C SER A 746 -1.61 41.93 -9.82
N ASN A 747 -0.88 41.50 -8.80
CA ASN A 747 0.31 42.24 -8.35
C ASN A 747 1.42 42.16 -9.39
#